data_AF-A0A7J5QSK6-F1
#
_entry.id   AF-A0A7J5QSK6-F1
#
_cell.length_a   1.000
_cell.length_b   1.000
_cell.length_c   1.000
_cell.angle_alpha   90.00
_cell.angle_beta   90.00
_cell.angle_gamma   90.00
#
_symmetry.space_group_name_H-M   'P 1'
#
loop_
_entity.id
_entity.type
_entity.pdbx_description
1 polymer ?
#
loop_
_entity_poly.entity_id
_entity_poly.type
_entity_poly.pdbx_seq_one_letter_code
_entity_poly.pdbx_strand_id
1 'polypeptide(L)'
;MQEGLVVVEGSPRLGWVMESPENGTRQSAYEIDIREAFTGRSVWNSGKVYSSQSQLVSTKGADIRPDNSFNYSWRVRVWDETDTPSEWSSEAKFRAVPERLSSGQWIGAITRQNAHLPEGRKFHGGELKKPEVKAAWEAVDTLAKKSICLRRTFQVGDAKEGGANRKPGKKIVEATAYVCGLGFYEFSLNGKKVGNSEFAPLWSDYDKTVYYNTYDVTEQLRRDENVVGILLGNGFYNVQGGRYRKLQISFGPPTLLFELVINYEDGTCTTVHSDNNWKYDFSPVTFNCIYGGEDYDARREQKGWNQIGFDDSHWRPVVIQEAPKGILRSQMAAPVKIMERYDIQKVTKLNADQVASASVSTKRTVDPSAFVLDMGQNLAGFPEITVRGKRGQKVTLIVAEALTEEGACNQRQTGRQHYYEYTLKGEGDETWHPRFSYYGFRYVQVEGAVLKGQKNPQKLPVLKNIQSCFVYNSARKVSTFESSNRIFNAAHRLIEKAVRSNMQSVFTDCPHREKLGWLEQVHLNGPGLLYNYDLTAYAPQIMQNMADAQHSNGAMPTTAPEYVIFEGPGMDVFAESPEWGGSLVIFPFMYYETYGDDSLIKKYYPNMRRYVDYLKTRADKGILSFGLGDWYDYGDFRAGFSRNTPVPLVATAHYYMTVMYLVQAAKMVGNDFDIHYYTSLAQDIMVAFNKCFLHKDTAQYGTGSQCSNALPLFLQMTQDADKQGNYRPDADLNEKVFANLIKDVEAHGNRLTTGDVGNRYLIQTLARNGEHELIYKMFNHEEAPGYGFQLKFGATTLTEQWDPRQGSSWNHFMMGQIDEWFFNSLVGIRPSTTPKQGYQKFIIAPQPVGDLKYVKASYETLYGTINVDWTCENGTFTLNVSVPVNTTAVVYLPGEKEPKEIQSGTYQLVCAK
;
A
#
# COMPACT_ATOMS: atom_id res chain seq x y z
N MET A 1 -11.65 13.29 -11.86
CA MET A 1 -10.33 13.77 -12.32
C MET A 1 -9.31 13.38 -11.25
N GLN A 2 -8.14 12.83 -11.61
CA GLN A 2 -7.09 12.58 -10.62
C GLN A 2 -6.62 13.91 -10.02
N GLU A 3 -6.46 13.99 -8.70
CA GLU A 3 -5.95 15.18 -8.02
C GLU A 3 -4.43 15.30 -8.21
N GLY A 4 -3.95 16.52 -8.45
CA GLY A 4 -2.52 16.82 -8.62
C GLY A 4 -2.02 16.73 -10.06
N LEU A 5 -0.71 16.94 -10.25
CA LEU A 5 -0.06 16.86 -11.55
C LEU A 5 0.18 15.40 -11.93
N VAL A 6 -0.54 14.91 -12.94
CA VAL A 6 -0.38 13.56 -13.47
C VAL A 6 0.85 13.50 -14.38
N VAL A 7 1.76 12.56 -14.12
CA VAL A 7 2.96 12.34 -14.93
C VAL A 7 2.86 11.00 -15.64
N VAL A 8 3.13 10.98 -16.95
CA VAL A 8 2.93 9.80 -17.81
C VAL A 8 4.18 9.45 -18.61
N GLU A 9 4.49 8.16 -18.71
CA GLU A 9 5.59 7.65 -19.51
C GLU A 9 5.07 7.30 -20.92
N GLY A 10 5.60 7.96 -21.96
CA GLY A 10 5.15 7.77 -23.34
C GLY A 10 3.74 8.29 -23.61
N SER A 11 2.99 7.60 -24.49
CA SER A 11 1.61 7.97 -24.84
C SER A 11 0.63 7.50 -23.76
N PRO A 12 -0.10 8.41 -23.08
CA PRO A 12 -1.04 8.03 -22.03
C PRO A 12 -2.23 7.24 -22.59
N ARG A 13 -2.86 6.45 -21.72
CA ARG A 13 -4.18 5.91 -21.97
C ARG A 13 -5.21 6.74 -21.22
N LEU A 14 -6.27 7.15 -21.90
CA LEU A 14 -7.29 8.03 -21.36
C LEU A 14 -8.55 7.24 -21.00
N GLY A 15 -9.26 7.71 -19.98
CA GLY A 15 -10.52 7.13 -19.53
C GLY A 15 -11.46 8.21 -19.02
N TRP A 16 -12.77 8.01 -19.20
CA TRP A 16 -13.79 8.98 -18.79
C TRP A 16 -15.07 8.28 -18.29
N VAL A 17 -15.67 8.89 -17.28
CA VAL A 17 -16.98 8.49 -16.74
C VAL A 17 -18.06 9.36 -17.39
N MET A 18 -19.24 8.79 -17.58
CA MET A 18 -20.40 9.46 -18.18
C MET A 18 -21.57 9.42 -17.20
N GLU A 19 -22.42 10.43 -17.26
CA GLU A 19 -23.64 10.54 -16.48
C GLU A 19 -24.81 10.83 -17.41
N SER A 20 -25.95 10.20 -17.14
CA SER A 20 -27.21 10.41 -17.86
C SER A 20 -28.37 10.22 -16.89
N PRO A 21 -29.42 11.05 -16.96
CA PRO A 21 -30.65 10.82 -16.21
C PRO A 21 -31.53 9.72 -16.85
N GLU A 22 -31.22 9.29 -18.07
CA GLU A 22 -32.01 8.30 -18.82
C GLU A 22 -31.43 6.89 -18.65
N ASN A 23 -32.32 5.90 -18.51
CA ASN A 23 -31.92 4.49 -18.50
C ASN A 23 -31.57 4.03 -19.92
N GLY A 24 -30.54 3.22 -20.06
CA GLY A 24 -30.12 2.64 -21.34
C GLY A 24 -29.14 3.48 -22.15
N THR A 25 -28.83 4.72 -21.72
CA THR A 25 -27.86 5.58 -22.40
C THR A 25 -26.51 4.89 -22.54
N ARG A 26 -25.94 4.94 -23.74
CA ARG A 26 -24.62 4.35 -24.04
C ARG A 26 -23.82 5.23 -25.01
N GLN A 27 -22.51 5.06 -24.97
CA GLN A 27 -21.63 5.74 -25.93
C GLN A 27 -21.65 5.02 -27.28
N SER A 28 -21.88 5.77 -28.36
CA SER A 28 -21.73 5.29 -29.75
C SER A 28 -20.42 5.77 -30.39
N ALA A 29 -19.94 6.96 -29.99
CA ALA A 29 -18.70 7.55 -30.47
C ALA A 29 -18.06 8.47 -29.43
N TYR A 30 -16.79 8.82 -29.62
CA TYR A 30 -16.09 9.84 -28.84
C TYR A 30 -15.22 10.73 -29.73
N GLU A 31 -14.81 11.89 -29.21
CA GLU A 31 -13.77 12.74 -29.77
C GLU A 31 -12.89 13.27 -28.65
N ILE A 32 -11.58 13.10 -28.80
CA ILE A 32 -10.56 13.59 -27.88
C ILE A 32 -9.79 14.72 -28.55
N ASP A 33 -9.54 15.79 -27.80
CA ASP A 33 -8.72 16.93 -28.18
C ASP A 33 -7.59 17.07 -27.16
N ILE A 34 -6.33 16.96 -27.62
CA ILE A 34 -5.12 17.15 -26.81
C ILE A 34 -4.37 18.35 -27.35
N ARG A 35 -3.99 19.25 -26.44
CA ARG A 35 -3.28 20.48 -26.74
C ARG A 35 -2.12 20.67 -25.79
N GLU A 36 -1.17 21.50 -26.20
CA GLU A 36 -0.21 22.06 -25.26
C GLU A 36 -0.93 23.09 -24.38
N ALA A 37 -0.84 22.92 -23.06
CA ALA A 37 -1.70 23.62 -22.10
C ALA A 37 -1.47 25.14 -22.10
N PHE A 38 -0.25 25.59 -22.40
CA PHE A 38 0.08 27.02 -22.39
C PHE A 38 -0.21 27.71 -23.72
N THR A 39 0.37 27.24 -24.83
CA THR A 39 0.20 27.89 -26.14
C THR A 39 -1.15 27.61 -26.79
N GLY A 40 -1.89 26.61 -26.30
CA GLY A 40 -3.12 26.13 -26.93
C GLY A 40 -2.87 25.43 -28.27
N ARG A 41 -1.61 25.17 -28.63
CA ARG A 41 -1.24 24.47 -29.86
C ARG A 41 -1.88 23.09 -29.87
N SER A 42 -2.62 22.79 -30.93
CA SER A 42 -3.20 21.47 -31.16
C SER A 42 -2.08 20.44 -31.29
N VAL A 43 -2.09 19.42 -30.43
CA VAL A 43 -1.15 18.30 -30.47
C VAL A 43 -1.78 17.11 -31.18
N TRP A 44 -3.05 16.83 -30.87
CA TRP A 44 -3.78 15.73 -31.48
C TRP A 44 -5.30 15.92 -31.33
N ASN A 45 -6.05 15.54 -32.35
CA ASN A 45 -7.50 15.43 -32.29
C ASN A 45 -7.88 14.10 -32.96
N SER A 46 -8.70 13.29 -32.28
CA SER A 46 -9.07 11.97 -32.79
C SER A 46 -10.08 12.01 -33.94
N GLY A 47 -10.74 13.16 -34.14
CA GLY A 47 -12.03 13.25 -34.82
C GLY A 47 -13.10 12.44 -34.07
N LYS A 48 -14.29 12.36 -34.68
CA LYS A 48 -15.35 11.46 -34.19
C LYS A 48 -14.95 10.02 -34.48
N VAL A 49 -14.67 9.25 -33.43
CA VAL A 49 -14.33 7.84 -33.48
C VAL A 49 -15.53 7.01 -33.05
N TYR A 50 -16.07 6.19 -33.95
CA TYR A 50 -17.17 5.26 -33.66
C TYR A 50 -16.68 4.09 -32.80
N SER A 51 -16.90 4.18 -31.50
CA SER A 51 -16.49 3.17 -30.53
C SER A 51 -17.22 3.39 -29.19
N SER A 52 -17.60 2.30 -28.55
CA SER A 52 -18.12 2.30 -27.17
C SER A 52 -17.02 2.26 -26.10
N GLN A 53 -15.74 2.17 -26.50
CA GLN A 53 -14.63 2.18 -25.55
C GLN A 53 -14.53 3.56 -24.88
N SER A 54 -14.55 3.57 -23.55
CA SER A 54 -14.43 4.79 -22.72
C SER A 54 -13.29 4.69 -21.70
N GLN A 55 -12.66 3.52 -21.57
CA GLN A 55 -11.53 3.28 -20.67
C GLN A 55 -10.32 2.77 -21.45
N LEU A 56 -9.13 3.12 -20.97
CA LEU A 56 -7.85 2.69 -21.54
C LEU A 56 -7.70 3.04 -23.03
N VAL A 57 -8.34 4.13 -23.47
CA VAL A 57 -8.32 4.59 -24.87
C VAL A 57 -6.91 5.06 -25.20
N SER A 58 -6.32 4.45 -26.23
CA SER A 58 -4.94 4.71 -26.60
C SER A 58 -4.82 6.06 -27.31
N THR A 59 -3.79 6.83 -26.94
CA THR A 59 -3.38 8.05 -27.64
C THR A 59 -2.19 7.80 -28.56
N LYS A 60 -1.95 6.55 -28.97
CA LYS A 60 -0.89 6.22 -29.95
C LYS A 60 -1.15 7.00 -31.24
N GLY A 61 -0.26 7.93 -31.55
CA GLY A 61 -0.40 8.88 -32.66
C GLY A 61 -0.46 10.35 -32.22
N ALA A 62 -0.73 10.62 -30.95
CA ALA A 62 -0.51 11.93 -30.37
C ALA A 62 0.99 12.19 -30.20
N ASP A 63 1.46 13.36 -30.65
CA ASP A 63 2.87 13.78 -30.55
C ASP A 63 3.20 14.28 -29.13
N ILE A 64 3.08 13.36 -28.16
CA ILE A 64 3.40 13.60 -26.75
C ILE A 64 4.91 13.42 -26.58
N ARG A 65 5.64 14.53 -26.51
CA ARG A 65 7.09 14.51 -26.43
C ARG A 65 7.60 14.71 -24.99
N PRO A 66 8.60 13.90 -24.55
CA PRO A 66 9.31 14.11 -23.28
C PRO A 66 10.08 15.43 -23.18
N ASP A 67 10.48 16.02 -24.30
CA ASP A 67 11.22 17.29 -24.36
C ASP A 67 10.28 18.52 -24.36
N ASN A 68 8.97 18.31 -24.39
CA ASN A 68 8.01 19.40 -24.32
C ASN A 68 8.08 20.07 -22.95
N SER A 69 8.35 21.37 -22.96
CA SER A 69 8.57 22.12 -21.73
C SER A 69 7.27 22.40 -20.97
N PHE A 70 6.10 22.34 -21.62
CA PHE A 70 4.80 22.65 -21.02
C PHE A 70 3.97 21.40 -20.70
N ASN A 71 2.99 21.55 -19.80
CA ASN A 71 1.93 20.55 -19.65
C ASN A 71 1.13 20.36 -20.94
N TYR A 72 0.49 19.21 -21.06
CA TYR A 72 -0.58 18.96 -22.02
C TYR A 72 -1.93 19.14 -21.34
N SER A 73 -2.92 19.70 -22.04
CA SER A 73 -4.33 19.65 -21.66
C SER A 73 -5.08 18.71 -22.60
N TRP A 74 -6.11 18.04 -22.07
CA TRP A 74 -7.00 17.24 -22.88
C TRP A 74 -8.44 17.37 -22.43
N ARG A 75 -9.36 17.13 -23.36
CA ARG A 75 -10.80 17.05 -23.12
C ARG A 75 -11.42 16.01 -24.05
N VAL A 76 -12.60 15.54 -23.68
CA VAL A 76 -13.36 14.55 -24.45
C VAL A 76 -14.82 14.97 -24.57
N ARG A 77 -15.46 14.66 -25.70
CA ARG A 77 -16.91 14.63 -25.84
C ARG A 77 -17.34 13.29 -26.40
N VAL A 78 -18.57 12.90 -26.13
CA VAL A 78 -19.12 11.60 -26.52
C VAL A 78 -20.41 11.78 -27.31
N TRP A 79 -20.82 10.77 -28.06
CA TRP A 79 -22.14 10.70 -28.69
C TRP A 79 -22.93 9.57 -28.08
N ASP A 80 -24.21 9.78 -27.85
CA ASP A 80 -25.13 8.74 -27.42
C ASP A 80 -25.60 7.85 -28.59
N GLU A 81 -26.49 6.89 -28.33
CA GLU A 81 -27.07 6.01 -29.34
C GLU A 81 -27.97 6.71 -30.38
N THR A 82 -28.36 7.96 -30.14
CA THR A 82 -29.15 8.79 -31.07
C THR A 82 -28.29 9.68 -31.96
N ASP A 83 -26.96 9.55 -31.85
CA ASP A 83 -25.97 10.41 -32.50
C ASP A 83 -26.01 11.87 -31.99
N THR A 84 -26.45 12.08 -30.75
CA THR A 84 -26.42 13.40 -30.08
C THR A 84 -25.10 13.58 -29.33
N PRO A 85 -24.32 14.65 -29.59
CA PRO A 85 -23.09 14.92 -28.87
C PRO A 85 -23.35 15.44 -27.45
N SER A 86 -22.52 15.04 -26.50
CA SER A 86 -22.38 15.70 -25.21
C SER A 86 -21.67 17.05 -25.37
N GLU A 87 -21.74 17.86 -24.31
CA GLU A 87 -20.77 18.94 -24.11
C GLU A 87 -19.35 18.36 -24.00
N TRP A 88 -18.35 19.20 -24.29
CA TRP A 88 -16.96 18.87 -23.96
C TRP A 88 -16.79 18.77 -22.45
N SER A 89 -16.01 17.78 -22.00
CA SER A 89 -15.59 17.68 -20.62
C SER A 89 -14.79 18.92 -20.20
N SER A 90 -14.71 19.17 -18.89
CA SER A 90 -13.68 20.05 -18.34
C SER A 90 -12.29 19.57 -18.78
N GLU A 91 -11.37 20.51 -19.02
CA GLU A 91 -9.99 20.15 -19.35
C GLU A 91 -9.27 19.52 -18.16
N ALA A 92 -8.51 18.46 -18.44
CA ALA A 92 -7.58 17.85 -17.49
C ALA A 92 -6.15 18.01 -18.01
N LYS A 93 -5.17 18.06 -17.10
CA LYS A 93 -3.75 18.26 -17.45
C LYS A 93 -2.90 17.03 -17.12
N PHE A 94 -1.88 16.80 -17.93
CA PHE A 94 -0.83 15.82 -17.64
C PHE A 94 0.52 16.31 -18.17
N ARG A 95 1.59 15.70 -17.67
CA ARG A 95 2.97 15.95 -18.07
C ARG A 95 3.63 14.66 -18.53
N ALA A 96 4.38 14.72 -19.63
CA ALA A 96 5.25 13.61 -20.00
C ALA A 96 6.43 13.52 -19.04
N VAL A 97 6.83 12.30 -18.66
CA VAL A 97 8.10 12.07 -17.97
C VAL A 97 9.22 12.65 -18.84
N PRO A 98 10.08 13.54 -18.30
CA PRO A 98 11.20 14.08 -19.07
C PRO A 98 12.18 12.97 -19.45
N GLU A 99 12.79 13.05 -20.63
CA GLU A 99 13.73 12.04 -21.12
C GLU A 99 14.96 11.91 -20.20
N ARG A 100 15.41 13.02 -19.61
CA ARG A 100 16.52 13.07 -18.65
C ARG A 100 16.24 14.08 -17.55
N LEU A 101 16.40 13.65 -16.30
CA LEU A 101 16.57 14.49 -15.12
C LEU A 101 18.04 14.40 -14.70
N SER A 102 18.92 15.17 -15.32
CA SER A 102 20.35 15.06 -15.02
C SER A 102 21.12 16.36 -15.21
N SER A 103 20.44 17.50 -15.29
CA SER A 103 21.17 18.77 -15.18
C SER A 103 21.70 18.95 -13.75
N GLY A 104 21.01 18.38 -12.76
CA GLY A 104 21.43 18.36 -11.36
C GLY A 104 22.48 17.30 -11.05
N GLN A 105 23.32 17.63 -10.07
CA GLN A 105 24.27 16.75 -9.42
C GLN A 105 23.67 16.22 -8.10
N TRP A 106 24.03 15.00 -7.71
CA TRP A 106 23.69 14.50 -6.38
C TRP A 106 24.49 15.26 -5.32
N ILE A 107 23.82 15.79 -4.30
CA ILE A 107 24.44 16.62 -3.26
C ILE A 107 24.05 16.19 -1.86
N GLY A 108 24.94 16.40 -0.88
CA GLY A 108 24.61 16.34 0.54
C GLY A 108 25.76 16.78 1.43
N ALA A 109 25.87 16.22 2.63
CA ALA A 109 26.84 16.66 3.63
C ALA A 109 28.16 15.87 3.64
N ILE A 110 28.16 14.63 3.15
CA ILE A 110 29.33 13.75 3.13
C ILE A 110 29.26 12.80 1.93
N THR A 111 30.41 12.44 1.35
CA THR A 111 30.47 11.48 0.25
C THR A 111 30.33 10.05 0.78
N ARG A 112 29.88 9.11 -0.06
CA ARG A 112 29.81 7.69 0.31
C ARG A 112 31.16 7.14 0.79
N GLN A 113 32.24 7.53 0.11
CA GLN A 113 33.61 7.15 0.47
C GLN A 113 33.99 7.60 1.89
N ASN A 114 33.74 8.87 2.24
CA ASN A 114 34.11 9.43 3.54
C ASN A 114 33.14 9.03 4.66
N ALA A 115 31.94 8.56 4.31
CA ALA A 115 30.97 8.07 5.28
C ALA A 115 31.36 6.71 5.91
N HIS A 116 32.29 5.97 5.28
CA HIS A 116 32.75 4.65 5.74
C HIS A 116 31.61 3.64 5.96
N LEU A 117 30.59 3.68 5.09
CA LEU A 117 29.41 2.82 5.20
C LEU A 117 29.74 1.36 4.83
N PRO A 118 29.36 0.37 5.66
CA PRO A 118 29.48 -1.04 5.30
C PRO A 118 28.68 -1.39 4.04
N GLU A 119 29.21 -2.27 3.21
CA GLU A 119 28.51 -2.78 2.03
C GLU A 119 27.65 -4.01 2.34
N GLY A 120 26.53 -4.14 1.64
CA GLY A 120 25.63 -5.29 1.73
C GLY A 120 24.39 -5.05 2.60
N ARG A 121 23.53 -6.08 2.67
CA ARG A 121 22.20 -6.01 3.30
C ARG A 121 21.97 -7.05 4.41
N LYS A 122 22.99 -7.85 4.73
CA LYS A 122 22.87 -8.99 5.65
C LYS A 122 22.96 -8.61 7.14
N PHE A 123 22.87 -7.33 7.48
CA PHE A 123 23.03 -6.89 8.88
C PHE A 123 21.69 -6.91 9.63
N HIS A 124 21.22 -8.12 9.92
CA HIS A 124 20.05 -8.39 10.74
C HIS A 124 20.29 -9.64 11.62
N GLY A 125 19.46 -9.83 12.64
CA GLY A 125 19.51 -11.02 13.49
C GLY A 125 20.89 -11.26 14.13
N GLY A 126 21.44 -12.47 13.96
CA GLY A 126 22.72 -12.88 14.55
C GLY A 126 23.94 -12.18 13.96
N GLU A 127 23.89 -11.78 12.68
CA GLU A 127 25.01 -11.12 11.98
C GLU A 127 25.43 -9.81 12.65
N LEU A 128 24.46 -9.06 13.19
CA LEU A 128 24.71 -7.83 13.94
C LEU A 128 25.55 -8.01 15.21
N LYS A 129 25.68 -9.25 15.69
CA LYS A 129 26.47 -9.56 16.90
C LYS A 129 27.93 -9.90 16.59
N LYS A 130 28.28 -10.07 15.31
CA LYS A 130 29.66 -10.38 14.91
C LYS A 130 30.59 -9.19 15.18
N PRO A 131 31.75 -9.38 15.83
CA PRO A 131 32.66 -8.29 16.19
C PRO A 131 33.08 -7.41 15.01
N GLU A 132 33.35 -8.01 13.85
CA GLU A 132 33.75 -7.33 12.63
C GLU A 132 32.62 -6.44 12.06
N VAL A 133 31.37 -6.91 12.10
CA VAL A 133 30.20 -6.12 11.70
C VAL A 133 30.00 -4.94 12.64
N LYS A 134 30.13 -5.17 13.95
CA LYS A 134 30.02 -4.11 14.95
C LYS A 134 31.09 -3.04 14.76
N ALA A 135 32.35 -3.44 14.59
CA ALA A 135 33.46 -2.53 14.36
C ALA A 135 33.27 -1.71 13.06
N ALA A 136 32.80 -2.35 11.98
CA ALA A 136 32.51 -1.65 10.73
C ALA A 136 31.43 -0.56 10.90
N TRP A 137 30.36 -0.85 11.64
CA TRP A 137 29.30 0.14 11.92
C TRP A 137 29.71 1.21 12.94
N GLU A 138 30.62 0.91 13.86
CA GLU A 138 31.21 1.90 14.78
C GLU A 138 32.15 2.87 14.07
N ALA A 139 32.77 2.45 12.96
CA ALA A 139 33.63 3.29 12.12
C ALA A 139 32.88 4.25 11.19
N VAL A 140 31.55 4.11 11.06
CA VAL A 140 30.73 5.00 10.22
C VAL A 140 30.77 6.43 10.74
N ASP A 141 31.06 7.38 9.84
CA ASP A 141 31.07 8.78 10.21
C ASP A 141 29.67 9.24 10.66
N THR A 142 29.61 9.92 11.81
CA THR A 142 28.34 10.33 12.40
C THR A 142 27.53 11.29 11.52
N LEU A 143 28.18 12.01 10.59
CA LEU A 143 27.54 12.90 9.62
C LEU A 143 26.65 12.12 8.66
N ALA A 144 26.98 10.85 8.38
CA ALA A 144 26.25 10.01 7.44
C ALA A 144 24.80 9.72 7.85
N LYS A 145 24.42 9.95 9.11
CA LYS A 145 23.05 9.77 9.61
C LYS A 145 22.37 11.04 10.12
N LYS A 146 23.03 12.20 10.00
CA LYS A 146 22.46 13.48 10.45
C LYS A 146 21.38 13.93 9.48
N SER A 147 20.26 14.41 10.02
CA SER A 147 19.31 15.19 9.24
C SER A 147 19.91 16.58 8.97
N ILE A 148 19.76 17.04 7.74
CA ILE A 148 20.32 18.32 7.26
C ILE A 148 19.24 19.12 6.54
N CYS A 149 19.34 20.44 6.64
CA CYS A 149 18.63 21.38 5.79
C CYS A 149 19.56 21.77 4.65
N LEU A 150 19.08 21.73 3.40
CA LEU A 150 19.78 22.22 2.22
C LEU A 150 19.01 23.41 1.65
N ARG A 151 19.72 24.46 1.23
CA ARG A 151 19.10 25.64 0.64
C ARG A 151 19.83 26.12 -0.60
N ARG A 152 19.07 26.74 -1.50
CA ARG A 152 19.58 27.54 -2.62
C ARG A 152 18.70 28.76 -2.85
N THR A 153 19.34 29.92 -2.88
CA THR A 153 18.74 31.16 -3.40
C THR A 153 18.95 31.23 -4.91
N PHE A 154 17.97 31.73 -5.65
CA PHE A 154 18.06 31.95 -7.09
C PHE A 154 17.18 33.12 -7.53
N GLN A 155 17.51 33.71 -8.67
CA GLN A 155 16.73 34.79 -9.28
C GLN A 155 15.91 34.24 -10.44
N VAL A 156 14.71 34.78 -10.63
CA VAL A 156 13.84 34.48 -11.78
C VAL A 156 13.74 35.74 -12.65
N GLY A 157 13.88 35.59 -13.97
CA GLY A 157 13.89 36.72 -14.92
C GLY A 157 15.23 37.48 -15.05
N ASP A 158 15.33 38.38 -16.05
CA ASP A 158 16.52 39.16 -16.40
C ASP A 158 16.78 40.35 -15.44
N ALA A 159 16.71 40.14 -14.13
CA ALA A 159 17.13 41.13 -13.15
C ALA A 159 18.66 41.18 -13.07
N LYS A 160 19.32 41.79 -14.07
CA LYS A 160 20.70 42.25 -13.88
C LYS A 160 20.67 43.47 -12.96
N GLU A 161 21.40 43.40 -11.86
CA GLU A 161 21.64 44.52 -10.95
C GLU A 161 22.25 45.72 -11.70
N GLY A 162 21.75 46.92 -11.40
CA GLY A 162 22.45 48.19 -11.61
C GLY A 162 22.19 48.91 -12.93
N GLY A 163 21.10 49.68 -13.01
CA GLY A 163 20.92 50.71 -14.05
C GLY A 163 19.47 51.16 -14.21
N ALA A 164 19.25 52.44 -14.52
CA ALA A 164 17.95 53.13 -14.63
C ALA A 164 16.97 52.58 -15.71
N ASN A 165 17.27 51.43 -16.31
CA ASN A 165 16.45 50.73 -17.31
C ASN A 165 16.15 49.30 -16.84
N ARG A 166 15.25 49.13 -15.87
CA ARG A 166 14.74 47.81 -15.45
C ARG A 166 13.85 47.28 -16.58
N LYS A 167 14.33 46.31 -17.36
CA LYS A 167 13.48 45.58 -18.31
C LYS A 167 12.33 44.91 -17.53
N PRO A 168 11.09 44.91 -18.05
CA PRO A 168 10.00 44.17 -17.42
C PRO A 168 10.42 42.70 -17.29
N GLY A 169 10.32 42.15 -16.08
CA GLY A 169 10.68 40.75 -15.82
C GLY A 169 9.82 39.79 -16.65
N LYS A 170 10.42 38.69 -17.11
CA LYS A 170 9.71 37.67 -17.89
C LYS A 170 8.57 37.08 -17.06
N LYS A 171 7.37 36.99 -17.64
CA LYS A 171 6.20 36.44 -16.97
C LYS A 171 6.31 34.90 -16.93
N ILE A 172 6.31 34.33 -15.73
CA ILE A 172 6.27 32.88 -15.51
C ILE A 172 4.88 32.38 -15.91
N VAL A 173 4.84 31.30 -16.68
CA VAL A 173 3.58 30.68 -17.12
C VAL A 173 3.43 29.26 -16.60
N GLU A 174 4.55 28.59 -16.32
CA GLU A 174 4.57 27.26 -15.73
C GLU A 174 5.90 27.03 -15.01
N ALA A 175 5.86 26.38 -13.86
CA ALA A 175 7.06 25.89 -13.19
C ALA A 175 6.86 24.52 -12.57
N THR A 176 7.80 23.62 -12.81
CA THR A 176 7.73 22.23 -12.35
C THR A 176 9.01 21.84 -11.63
N ALA A 177 8.87 21.36 -10.39
CA ALA A 177 9.97 20.84 -9.59
C ALA A 177 9.97 19.31 -9.60
N TYR A 178 11.14 18.72 -9.85
CA TYR A 178 11.45 17.31 -9.73
C TYR A 178 12.40 17.11 -8.55
N VAL A 179 11.98 16.30 -7.57
CA VAL A 179 12.71 16.16 -6.30
C VAL A 179 12.93 14.69 -5.97
N CYS A 180 14.19 14.33 -5.73
CA CYS A 180 14.58 13.02 -5.23
C CYS A 180 15.51 13.18 -4.03
N GLY A 181 14.94 13.19 -2.82
CA GLY A 181 15.69 13.15 -1.56
C GLY A 181 15.76 11.72 -1.03
N LEU A 182 16.92 11.06 -1.10
CA LEU A 182 17.05 9.66 -0.69
C LEU A 182 17.12 9.51 0.82
N GLY A 183 16.31 8.58 1.32
CA GLY A 183 15.86 8.52 2.70
C GLY A 183 14.45 9.04 2.74
N PHE A 184 14.27 10.24 3.27
CA PHE A 184 13.04 11.02 3.11
C PHE A 184 13.39 12.50 2.93
N TYR A 185 12.45 13.29 2.41
CA TYR A 185 12.57 14.74 2.36
C TYR A 185 11.27 15.49 2.65
N GLU A 186 11.42 16.74 3.08
CA GLU A 186 10.38 17.77 2.95
C GLU A 186 10.90 18.88 2.03
N PHE A 187 10.11 19.25 1.02
CA PHE A 187 10.42 20.34 0.10
C PHE A 187 9.64 21.60 0.48
N SER A 188 10.33 22.74 0.50
CA SER A 188 9.75 24.05 0.64
C SER A 188 10.26 25.03 -0.41
N LEU A 189 9.38 25.93 -0.83
CA LEU A 189 9.69 27.03 -1.72
C LEU A 189 9.20 28.32 -1.07
N ASN A 190 10.11 29.29 -0.92
CA ASN A 190 9.82 30.60 -0.33
C ASN A 190 9.15 30.54 1.06
N GLY A 191 9.61 29.62 1.91
CA GLY A 191 9.14 29.42 3.27
C GLY A 191 7.91 28.53 3.42
N LYS A 192 7.28 28.07 2.33
CA LYS A 192 6.08 27.23 2.37
C LYS A 192 6.42 25.79 1.95
N LYS A 193 5.93 24.79 2.70
CA LYS A 193 6.01 23.37 2.30
C LYS A 193 5.26 23.19 0.97
N VAL A 194 5.89 22.51 0.02
CA VAL A 194 5.30 22.16 -1.28
C VAL A 194 4.69 20.77 -1.17
N GLY A 195 3.43 20.64 -1.59
CA GLY A 195 2.64 19.43 -1.36
C GLY A 195 2.32 19.19 0.11
N ASN A 196 1.73 18.03 0.40
CA ASN A 196 1.33 17.61 1.74
C ASN A 196 1.67 16.13 2.01
N SER A 197 2.67 15.61 1.29
CA SER A 197 3.16 14.25 1.49
C SER A 197 4.00 14.16 2.76
N GLU A 198 3.85 13.03 3.44
CA GLU A 198 4.77 12.53 4.44
C GLU A 198 5.61 11.41 3.81
N PHE A 199 6.84 11.22 4.29
CA PHE A 199 7.70 10.11 3.88
C PHE A 199 7.96 10.02 2.36
N ALA A 200 8.13 11.17 1.69
CA ALA A 200 8.51 11.22 0.28
C ALA A 200 10.04 11.09 0.11
N PRO A 201 10.55 10.45 -0.96
CA PRO A 201 9.81 9.60 -1.89
C PRO A 201 9.47 8.26 -1.24
N LEU A 202 8.59 7.51 -1.90
CA LEU A 202 8.26 6.14 -1.49
C LEU A 202 9.48 5.21 -1.58
N TRP A 203 9.47 4.16 -0.77
CA TRP A 203 10.49 3.14 -0.64
C TRP A 203 10.64 2.29 -1.92
N SER A 204 11.88 1.95 -2.22
CA SER A 204 12.27 1.09 -3.33
C SER A 204 13.50 0.25 -2.94
N ASP A 205 13.88 -0.69 -3.80
CA ASP A 205 15.26 -1.17 -3.80
C ASP A 205 16.13 -0.08 -4.42
N TYR A 206 16.81 0.72 -3.59
CA TYR A 206 17.61 1.87 -4.05
C TYR A 206 18.84 1.50 -4.90
N ASP A 207 19.22 0.21 -4.97
CA ASP A 207 20.24 -0.24 -5.91
C ASP A 207 19.67 -0.54 -7.32
N LYS A 208 18.33 -0.55 -7.48
CA LYS A 208 17.63 -0.88 -8.74
C LYS A 208 16.76 0.25 -9.24
N THR A 209 16.03 0.90 -8.35
CA THR A 209 15.13 2.02 -8.63
C THR A 209 15.24 3.07 -7.54
N VAL A 210 15.27 4.34 -7.93
CA VAL A 210 15.07 5.48 -7.01
C VAL A 210 13.93 6.35 -7.53
N TYR A 211 12.92 6.57 -6.69
CA TYR A 211 11.74 7.36 -7.09
C TYR A 211 11.99 8.86 -6.88
N TYR A 212 11.53 9.68 -7.83
CA TYR A 212 11.38 11.12 -7.66
C TYR A 212 9.92 11.54 -7.70
N ASN A 213 9.62 12.70 -7.12
CA ASN A 213 8.29 13.31 -7.18
C ASN A 213 8.31 14.56 -8.05
N THR A 214 7.16 14.87 -8.64
CA THR A 214 6.96 16.01 -9.52
C THR A 214 5.91 16.94 -8.91
N TYR A 215 6.19 18.23 -8.87
CA TYR A 215 5.31 19.25 -8.29
C TYR A 215 5.12 20.40 -9.27
N ASP A 216 3.87 20.82 -9.47
CA ASP A 216 3.57 22.15 -10.02
C ASP A 216 3.80 23.19 -8.92
N VAL A 217 4.73 24.10 -9.17
CA VAL A 217 5.12 25.18 -8.23
C VAL A 217 4.91 26.57 -8.84
N THR A 218 4.14 26.66 -9.92
CA THR A 218 3.95 27.89 -10.70
C THR A 218 3.49 29.06 -9.82
N GLU A 219 2.48 28.84 -8.99
CA GLU A 219 1.89 29.88 -8.12
C GLU A 219 2.73 30.20 -6.87
N GLN A 220 3.74 29.39 -6.57
CA GLN A 220 4.58 29.53 -5.38
C GLN A 220 5.86 30.34 -5.65
N LEU A 221 6.21 30.53 -6.93
CA LEU A 221 7.33 31.35 -7.35
C LEU A 221 7.02 32.85 -7.23
N ARG A 222 8.07 33.60 -6.92
CA ARG A 222 8.10 35.05 -6.93
C ARG A 222 8.82 35.54 -8.18
N ARG A 223 8.54 36.78 -8.58
CA ARG A 223 9.11 37.39 -9.79
C ARG A 223 10.60 37.72 -9.71
N ASP A 224 11.17 37.82 -8.51
CA ASP A 224 12.58 38.17 -8.28
C ASP A 224 13.28 37.00 -7.56
N GLU A 225 13.80 37.24 -6.36
CA GLU A 225 14.50 36.26 -5.57
C GLU A 225 13.57 35.18 -5.01
N ASN A 226 14.03 33.94 -5.11
CA ASN A 226 13.35 32.76 -4.62
C ASN A 226 14.32 31.88 -3.83
N VAL A 227 13.80 31.08 -2.90
CA VAL A 227 14.58 30.13 -2.10
C VAL A 227 13.95 28.75 -2.14
N VAL A 228 14.73 27.77 -2.58
CA VAL A 228 14.44 26.34 -2.36
C VAL A 228 15.03 25.92 -1.02
N GLY A 229 14.23 25.23 -0.21
CA GLY A 229 14.68 24.58 1.03
C GLY A 229 14.27 23.12 1.07
N ILE A 230 15.21 22.22 1.35
CA ILE A 230 15.00 20.78 1.49
C ILE A 230 15.45 20.33 2.88
N LEU A 231 14.58 19.64 3.62
CA LEU A 231 14.95 18.91 4.84
C LEU A 231 15.13 17.44 4.50
N LEU A 232 16.27 16.81 4.82
CA LEU A 232 16.51 15.39 4.56
C LEU A 232 16.48 14.53 5.84
N GLY A 233 15.94 13.32 5.72
CA GLY A 233 15.91 12.27 6.74
C GLY A 233 16.40 10.92 6.21
N ASN A 234 16.56 9.94 7.09
CA ASN A 234 17.23 8.68 6.75
C ASN A 234 16.33 7.63 6.07
N GLY A 235 15.04 7.54 6.46
CA GLY A 235 14.10 6.54 5.95
C GLY A 235 14.64 5.10 5.97
N PHE A 236 14.21 4.27 5.00
CA PHE A 236 14.81 2.95 4.75
C PHE A 236 16.13 3.00 3.97
N TYR A 237 16.47 4.15 3.38
CA TYR A 237 17.72 4.35 2.66
C TYR A 237 18.95 4.24 3.57
N ASN A 238 18.83 4.63 4.85
CA ASN A 238 19.94 4.68 5.79
C ASN A 238 19.54 4.32 7.24
N VAL A 239 19.22 3.04 7.49
CA VAL A 239 18.84 2.54 8.81
C VAL A 239 20.09 2.18 9.63
N GLN A 240 20.68 3.14 10.32
CA GLN A 240 21.87 2.90 11.17
C GLN A 240 21.54 2.51 12.63
N GLY A 241 20.29 2.66 13.07
CA GLY A 241 19.86 2.37 14.45
C GLY A 241 20.15 3.48 15.47
N GLY A 242 20.55 3.09 16.68
CA GLY A 242 20.67 3.96 17.87
C GLY A 242 19.58 3.74 18.91
N ARG A 243 18.44 3.18 18.50
CA ARG A 243 17.36 2.63 19.34
C ARG A 243 16.94 1.28 18.76
N TYR A 244 15.67 0.89 18.91
CA TYR A 244 15.15 -0.29 18.23
C TYR A 244 15.34 -0.21 16.71
N ARG A 245 15.68 -1.35 16.12
CA ARG A 245 15.72 -1.60 14.66
C ARG A 245 15.50 -3.09 14.40
N LYS A 246 14.75 -3.43 13.34
CA LYS A 246 14.63 -4.80 12.83
C LYS A 246 15.88 -5.23 12.05
N LEU A 247 16.46 -4.29 11.32
CA LEU A 247 17.62 -4.45 10.44
C LEU A 247 18.54 -3.23 10.53
N GLN A 248 19.77 -3.36 10.04
CA GLN A 248 20.70 -2.24 9.85
C GLN A 248 21.20 -2.26 8.41
N ILE A 249 20.93 -1.22 7.62
CA ILE A 249 21.36 -1.15 6.21
C ILE A 249 21.64 0.30 5.82
N SER A 250 22.49 0.51 4.83
CA SER A 250 22.70 1.83 4.25
C SER A 250 23.04 1.76 2.76
N PHE A 251 22.22 2.41 1.96
CA PHE A 251 22.46 2.62 0.53
C PHE A 251 23.28 3.90 0.27
N GLY A 252 23.38 4.79 1.26
CA GLY A 252 24.18 6.00 1.24
C GLY A 252 23.79 6.95 2.38
N PRO A 253 24.53 8.05 2.60
CA PRO A 253 24.09 9.13 3.48
C PRO A 253 22.93 9.90 2.82
N PRO A 254 22.06 10.61 3.59
CA PRO A 254 21.00 11.44 3.02
C PRO A 254 21.51 12.34 1.88
N THR A 255 20.87 12.25 0.72
CA THR A 255 21.33 12.89 -0.52
C THR A 255 20.16 13.43 -1.33
N LEU A 256 20.41 14.46 -2.14
CA LEU A 256 19.41 15.16 -2.94
C LEU A 256 19.82 15.22 -4.41
N LEU A 257 18.87 14.91 -5.28
CA LEU A 257 18.84 15.37 -6.67
C LEU A 257 17.62 16.28 -6.84
N PHE A 258 17.82 17.46 -7.41
CA PHE A 258 16.78 18.47 -7.60
C PHE A 258 16.87 19.12 -8.97
N GLU A 259 15.72 19.34 -9.59
CA GLU A 259 15.60 20.14 -10.81
C GLU A 259 14.28 20.93 -10.79
N LEU A 260 14.32 22.22 -11.09
CA LEU A 260 13.17 23.10 -11.22
C LEU A 260 13.22 23.77 -12.59
N VAL A 261 12.25 23.46 -13.43
CA VAL A 261 12.10 24.01 -14.78
C VAL A 261 11.07 25.13 -14.73
N ILE A 262 11.43 26.32 -15.19
CA ILE A 262 10.60 27.54 -15.19
C ILE A 262 10.43 28.00 -16.63
N ASN A 263 9.21 27.98 -17.12
CA ASN A 263 8.86 28.43 -18.46
C ASN A 263 8.22 29.82 -18.42
N TYR A 264 8.56 30.63 -19.41
CA TYR A 264 8.07 32.00 -19.54
C TYR A 264 7.18 32.19 -20.76
N GLU A 265 6.37 33.25 -20.73
CA GLU A 265 5.42 33.61 -21.79
C GLU A 265 6.10 33.89 -23.15
N ASP A 266 7.38 34.29 -23.14
CA ASP A 266 8.18 34.52 -24.35
C ASP A 266 8.73 33.23 -24.99
N GLY A 267 8.39 32.07 -24.43
CA GLY A 267 8.85 30.74 -24.89
C GLY A 267 10.23 30.34 -24.38
N THR A 268 10.91 31.19 -23.60
CA THR A 268 12.20 30.83 -22.99
C THR A 268 12.01 30.01 -21.71
N CYS A 269 13.08 29.34 -21.27
CA CYS A 269 13.10 28.49 -20.09
C CYS A 269 14.33 28.78 -19.20
N THR A 270 14.18 28.61 -17.89
CA THR A 270 15.28 28.63 -16.90
C THR A 270 15.20 27.39 -16.04
N THR A 271 16.34 26.72 -15.84
CA THR A 271 16.44 25.55 -14.97
C THR A 271 17.31 25.83 -13.76
N VAL A 272 16.80 25.54 -12.56
CA VAL A 272 17.54 25.57 -11.29
C VAL A 272 17.73 24.13 -10.83
N HIS A 273 18.95 23.70 -10.59
CA HIS A 273 19.24 22.30 -10.26
C HIS A 273 20.11 22.14 -9.01
N SER A 274 20.26 20.93 -8.48
CA SER A 274 21.23 20.65 -7.42
C SER A 274 22.68 20.74 -7.95
N ASP A 275 23.53 21.53 -7.30
CA ASP A 275 24.93 21.76 -7.71
C ASP A 275 25.79 22.26 -6.51
N ASN A 276 27.04 22.66 -6.76
CA ASN A 276 27.97 23.20 -5.75
C ASN A 276 27.57 24.57 -5.17
N ASN A 277 26.55 25.25 -5.71
CA ASN A 277 26.08 26.53 -5.17
C ASN A 277 25.08 26.36 -4.02
N TRP A 278 24.68 25.12 -3.72
CA TRP A 278 23.86 24.81 -2.57
C TRP A 278 24.68 24.84 -1.29
N LYS A 279 24.01 25.16 -0.19
CA LYS A 279 24.58 25.07 1.15
C LYS A 279 23.74 24.16 2.02
N TYR A 280 24.36 23.63 3.07
CA TYR A 280 23.67 22.87 4.10
C TYR A 280 24.04 23.30 5.51
N ASP A 281 23.15 23.00 6.45
CA ASP A 281 23.44 22.99 7.89
C ASP A 281 22.62 21.89 8.58
N PHE A 282 22.92 21.61 9.85
CA PHE A 282 22.19 20.63 10.62
C PHE A 282 20.76 21.07 10.88
N SER A 283 19.82 20.14 10.74
CA SER A 283 18.42 20.40 11.05
C SER A 283 18.14 20.31 12.56
N PRO A 284 16.97 20.77 13.01
CA PRO A 284 16.50 20.55 14.38
C PRO A 284 16.20 19.07 14.69
N VAL A 285 16.09 18.20 13.68
CA VAL A 285 15.92 16.75 13.86
C VAL A 285 17.28 16.14 14.22
N THR A 286 17.50 15.89 15.52
CA THR A 286 18.80 15.43 16.04
C THR A 286 18.99 13.92 15.97
N PHE A 287 17.90 13.17 15.88
CA PHE A 287 17.86 11.72 15.68
C PHE A 287 16.62 11.38 14.85
N ASN A 288 16.74 10.51 13.85
CA ASN A 288 15.59 9.90 13.19
C ASN A 288 15.94 8.47 12.73
N CYS A 289 15.02 7.55 12.97
CA CYS A 289 15.09 6.17 12.52
C CYS A 289 13.66 5.66 12.31
N ILE A 290 13.40 5.00 11.17
CA ILE A 290 12.08 4.47 10.86
C ILE A 290 11.56 3.47 11.91
N TYR A 291 12.46 2.81 12.65
CA TYR A 291 12.14 1.89 13.75
C TYR A 291 12.27 2.50 15.15
N GLY A 292 13.11 3.54 15.32
CA GLY A 292 13.50 4.05 16.63
C GLY A 292 12.78 5.33 17.07
N GLY A 293 12.05 5.98 16.18
CA GLY A 293 11.39 7.26 16.42
C GLY A 293 12.26 8.45 16.02
N GLU A 294 12.03 9.61 16.64
CA GLU A 294 12.63 10.89 16.26
C GLU A 294 12.87 11.81 17.47
N ASP A 295 14.00 12.51 17.48
CA ASP A 295 14.24 13.60 18.43
C ASP A 295 14.35 14.92 17.69
N TYR A 296 13.69 15.93 18.24
CA TYR A 296 13.65 17.27 17.71
C TYR A 296 14.03 18.30 18.79
N ASP A 297 15.05 19.12 18.49
CA ASP A 297 15.49 20.19 19.37
C ASP A 297 15.14 21.55 18.76
N ALA A 298 13.99 22.10 19.15
CA ALA A 298 13.47 23.35 18.60
C ALA A 298 14.38 24.56 18.87
N ARG A 299 15.30 24.46 19.84
CA ARG A 299 16.31 25.50 20.10
C ARG A 299 17.27 25.68 18.94
N ARG A 300 17.36 24.69 18.04
CA ARG A 300 18.20 24.68 16.83
C ARG A 300 17.45 25.15 15.58
N GLU A 301 16.18 25.52 15.70
CA GLU A 301 15.44 26.09 14.57
C GLU A 301 16.09 27.37 14.07
N GLN A 302 16.35 27.41 12.78
CA GLN A 302 16.88 28.58 12.08
C GLN A 302 15.71 29.31 11.44
N LYS A 303 15.13 30.27 12.16
CA LYS A 303 13.92 30.98 11.71
C LYS A 303 14.15 31.62 10.34
N GLY A 304 13.31 31.25 9.36
CA GLY A 304 13.38 31.80 8.01
C GLY A 304 14.46 31.20 7.11
N TRP A 305 15.12 30.10 7.49
CA TRP A 305 16.21 29.49 6.70
C TRP A 305 15.85 29.19 5.24
N ASN A 306 14.59 28.87 4.98
CA ASN A 306 14.01 28.59 3.67
C ASN A 306 13.27 29.80 3.06
N GLN A 307 13.56 31.02 3.53
CA GLN A 307 13.02 32.28 3.02
C GLN A 307 14.14 33.18 2.49
N ILE A 308 13.75 34.18 1.69
CA ILE A 308 14.63 35.25 1.21
C ILE A 308 15.17 36.07 2.40
N GLY A 309 16.34 36.68 2.22
CA GLY A 309 16.97 37.54 3.24
C GLY A 309 17.53 36.80 4.47
N PHE A 310 17.52 35.47 4.48
CA PHE A 310 18.20 34.68 5.52
C PHE A 310 19.73 34.71 5.31
N ASP A 311 20.48 35.02 6.38
CA ASP A 311 21.93 34.99 6.38
C ASP A 311 22.45 33.55 6.50
N ASP A 312 22.90 33.00 5.37
CA ASP A 312 23.49 31.67 5.27
C ASP A 312 25.03 31.70 5.13
N SER A 313 25.68 32.80 5.52
CA SER A 313 27.14 32.94 5.45
C SER A 313 27.89 31.90 6.29
N HIS A 314 27.25 31.40 7.35
CA HIS A 314 27.78 30.35 8.21
C HIS A 314 27.40 28.92 7.77
N TRP A 315 26.54 28.77 6.77
CA TRP A 315 26.19 27.45 6.25
C TRP A 315 27.36 26.86 5.47
N ARG A 316 27.45 25.53 5.50
CA ARG A 316 28.56 24.79 4.89
C ARG A 316 28.26 24.54 3.41
N PRO A 317 29.29 24.53 2.55
CA PRO A 317 29.12 24.08 1.17
C PRO A 317 28.72 22.62 1.16
N VAL A 318 27.82 22.23 0.25
CA VAL A 318 27.52 20.81 0.01
C VAL A 318 28.73 20.09 -0.58
N VAL A 319 28.72 18.75 -0.51
CA VAL A 319 29.60 17.90 -1.32
C VAL A 319 28.79 17.30 -2.47
N ILE A 320 29.44 17.15 -3.63
CA ILE A 320 28.92 16.32 -4.71
C ILE A 320 29.06 14.85 -4.30
N GLN A 321 27.96 14.12 -4.37
CA GLN A 321 27.89 12.70 -4.07
C GLN A 321 27.89 11.85 -5.35
N GLU A 322 28.26 10.59 -5.19
CA GLU A 322 28.03 9.57 -6.19
C GLU A 322 26.51 9.33 -6.35
N ALA A 323 26.08 9.06 -7.58
CA ALA A 323 24.70 8.67 -7.83
C ALA A 323 24.38 7.33 -7.12
N PRO A 324 23.14 7.13 -6.64
CA PRO A 324 22.69 5.81 -6.23
C PRO A 324 22.77 4.83 -7.41
N LYS A 325 22.87 3.53 -7.13
CA LYS A 325 22.96 2.51 -8.20
C LYS A 325 21.65 2.35 -8.97
N GLY A 326 20.51 2.69 -8.34
CA GLY A 326 19.19 2.54 -8.93
C GLY A 326 18.89 3.54 -10.06
N ILE A 327 17.99 3.12 -10.96
CA ILE A 327 17.49 3.94 -12.06
C ILE A 327 16.46 4.94 -11.52
N LEU A 328 16.60 6.20 -11.91
CA LEU A 328 15.66 7.26 -11.55
C LEU A 328 14.31 7.05 -12.25
N ARG A 329 13.21 6.99 -11.49
CA ARG A 329 11.85 6.78 -12.01
C ARG A 329 10.86 7.76 -11.36
N SER A 330 9.85 8.20 -12.11
CA SER A 330 8.75 8.94 -11.48
C SER A 330 8.02 8.02 -10.51
N GLN A 331 7.71 8.51 -9.32
CA GLN A 331 6.83 7.80 -8.41
C GLN A 331 5.46 7.62 -9.07
N MET A 332 4.94 6.39 -9.05
CA MET A 332 3.64 6.06 -9.63
C MET A 332 2.55 6.13 -8.58
N ALA A 333 2.77 5.52 -7.41
CA ALA A 333 1.76 5.43 -6.37
C ALA A 333 1.47 6.79 -5.72
N ALA A 334 0.22 6.94 -5.27
CA ALA A 334 -0.20 8.11 -4.51
C ALA A 334 0.69 8.31 -3.28
N PRO A 335 0.93 9.56 -2.84
CA PRO A 335 1.80 9.82 -1.70
C PRO A 335 1.15 9.37 -0.39
N VAL A 336 1.99 9.12 0.61
CA VAL A 336 1.55 8.99 2.00
C VAL A 336 1.24 10.38 2.56
N LYS A 337 0.12 10.54 3.29
CA LYS A 337 -0.33 11.80 3.89
C LYS A 337 -0.86 11.58 5.30
N ILE A 338 -0.98 12.64 6.09
CA ILE A 338 -1.84 12.64 7.28
C ILE A 338 -3.29 12.67 6.80
N MET A 339 -4.04 11.60 7.03
CA MET A 339 -5.39 11.40 6.49
C MET A 339 -6.48 11.62 7.54
N GLU A 340 -6.24 11.19 8.78
CA GLU A 340 -7.19 11.33 9.89
C GLU A 340 -6.47 11.78 11.17
N ARG A 341 -7.21 12.36 12.11
CA ARG A 341 -6.72 12.79 13.43
C ARG A 341 -7.66 12.28 14.52
N TYR A 342 -7.08 11.73 15.59
CA TYR A 342 -7.84 11.21 16.73
C TYR A 342 -7.47 11.95 18.03
N ASP A 343 -8.49 12.38 18.76
CA ASP A 343 -8.37 13.05 20.04
C ASP A 343 -8.35 12.06 21.21
N ILE A 344 -7.93 12.55 22.38
CA ILE A 344 -7.87 11.80 23.63
C ILE A 344 -9.26 11.26 24.01
N GLN A 345 -9.37 9.94 24.21
CA GLN A 345 -10.58 9.31 24.75
C GLN A 345 -10.50 9.10 26.26
N LYS A 346 -9.31 8.76 26.78
CA LYS A 346 -9.09 8.53 28.22
C LYS A 346 -7.69 8.94 28.64
N VAL A 347 -7.58 9.48 29.86
CA VAL A 347 -6.31 9.81 30.51
C VAL A 347 -6.15 8.95 31.77
N THR A 348 -5.01 8.29 31.91
CA THR A 348 -4.65 7.51 33.11
C THR A 348 -3.31 8.00 33.64
N LYS A 349 -3.28 8.48 34.88
CA LYS A 349 -2.02 8.85 35.55
C LYS A 349 -1.43 7.64 36.27
N LEU A 350 -0.14 7.39 36.09
CA LEU A 350 0.56 6.33 36.83
C LEU A 350 0.92 6.84 38.24
N ASN A 351 0.68 6.02 39.26
CA ASN A 351 1.14 6.30 40.62
C ASN A 351 2.61 5.87 40.81
N ALA A 352 3.20 6.18 41.97
CA ALA A 352 4.62 5.93 42.21
C ALA A 352 5.01 4.45 42.09
N ASP A 353 4.18 3.54 42.59
CA ASP A 353 4.44 2.09 42.53
C ASP A 353 4.31 1.57 41.10
N GLN A 354 3.31 2.04 40.36
CA GLN A 354 3.13 1.74 38.93
C GLN A 354 4.32 2.24 38.11
N VAL A 355 4.84 3.45 38.37
CA VAL A 355 6.04 3.99 37.71
C VAL A 355 7.27 3.12 37.98
N ALA A 356 7.46 2.70 39.24
CA ALA A 356 8.58 1.83 39.61
C ALA A 356 8.49 0.47 38.92
N SER A 357 7.33 -0.19 38.96
CA SER A 357 7.13 -1.50 38.33
C SER A 357 7.20 -1.42 36.81
N ALA A 358 6.54 -0.43 36.19
CA ALA A 358 6.62 -0.18 34.76
C ALA A 358 8.05 0.09 34.29
N SER A 359 8.89 0.71 35.12
CA SER A 359 10.30 0.94 34.76
C SER A 359 11.07 -0.37 34.56
N VAL A 360 10.76 -1.38 35.37
CA VAL A 360 11.34 -2.73 35.27
C VAL A 360 10.76 -3.47 34.06
N SER A 361 9.43 -3.53 33.93
CA SER A 361 8.76 -4.32 32.89
C SER A 361 9.05 -3.78 31.48
N THR A 362 9.09 -2.46 31.32
CA THR A 362 9.41 -1.79 30.05
C THR A 362 10.91 -1.72 29.76
N LYS A 363 11.78 -2.06 30.72
CA LYS A 363 13.26 -1.93 30.61
C LYS A 363 13.68 -0.50 30.23
N ARG A 364 13.02 0.49 30.83
CA ARG A 364 13.27 1.91 30.64
C ARG A 364 12.83 2.63 31.91
N THR A 365 13.60 3.59 32.40
CA THR A 365 13.15 4.46 33.49
C THR A 365 11.92 5.26 33.03
N VAL A 366 10.77 4.98 33.64
CA VAL A 366 9.53 5.75 33.44
C VAL A 366 9.59 6.98 34.32
N ASP A 367 9.31 8.14 33.75
CA ASP A 367 9.35 9.41 34.49
C ASP A 367 8.18 9.50 35.50
N PRO A 368 8.39 10.02 36.73
CA PRO A 368 7.31 10.21 37.71
C PRO A 368 6.13 11.09 37.25
N SER A 369 6.32 11.90 36.19
CA SER A 369 5.25 12.68 35.55
C SER A 369 4.39 11.87 34.59
N ALA A 370 4.72 10.60 34.33
CA ALA A 370 4.08 9.79 33.31
C ALA A 370 2.55 9.72 33.45
N PHE A 371 1.88 9.96 32.34
CA PHE A 371 0.47 9.63 32.14
C PHE A 371 0.27 9.01 30.76
N VAL A 372 -0.74 8.16 30.65
CA VAL A 372 -1.06 7.41 29.44
C VAL A 372 -2.39 7.87 28.89
N LEU A 373 -2.41 8.10 27.58
CA LEU A 373 -3.57 8.48 26.80
C LEU A 373 -4.04 7.28 25.99
N ASP A 374 -5.32 6.95 26.09
CA ASP A 374 -6.00 6.11 25.11
C ASP A 374 -6.60 7.02 24.04
N MET A 375 -6.17 6.84 22.80
CA MET A 375 -6.61 7.64 21.65
C MET A 375 -7.80 7.01 20.92
N GLY A 376 -8.29 5.85 21.39
CA GLY A 376 -9.51 5.20 20.91
C GLY A 376 -9.37 4.37 19.64
N GLN A 377 -8.29 4.57 18.86
CA GLN A 377 -8.04 3.86 17.60
C GLN A 377 -6.57 3.42 17.51
N ASN A 378 -6.33 2.14 17.23
CA ASN A 378 -5.01 1.66 16.83
C ASN A 378 -4.74 2.04 15.37
N LEU A 379 -3.60 2.64 15.07
CA LEU A 379 -3.31 3.20 13.75
C LEU A 379 -1.81 3.25 13.46
N ALA A 380 -1.44 3.43 12.19
CA ALA A 380 -0.06 3.75 11.81
C ALA A 380 0.15 5.27 11.72
N GLY A 381 1.11 5.82 12.44
CA GLY A 381 1.43 7.24 12.35
C GLY A 381 2.26 7.76 13.52
N PHE A 382 1.93 8.96 13.98
CA PHE A 382 2.65 9.62 15.07
C PHE A 382 1.75 10.62 15.83
N PRO A 383 2.10 10.99 17.09
CA PRO A 383 1.42 12.07 17.79
C PRO A 383 1.83 13.45 17.26
N GLU A 384 0.87 14.38 17.20
CA GLU A 384 1.11 15.82 17.06
C GLU A 384 0.73 16.51 18.36
N ILE A 385 1.60 17.39 18.85
CA ILE A 385 1.39 18.12 20.11
C ILE A 385 1.36 19.62 19.89
N THR A 386 0.62 20.32 20.74
CA THR A 386 0.80 21.75 21.00
C THR A 386 1.17 21.94 22.46
N VAL A 387 2.31 22.56 22.74
CA VAL A 387 2.91 22.63 24.07
C VAL A 387 3.40 24.04 24.39
N ARG A 388 3.33 24.43 25.66
CA ARG A 388 3.92 25.67 26.19
C ARG A 388 4.82 25.36 27.37
N GLY A 389 6.03 25.88 27.38
CA GLY A 389 6.97 25.70 28.47
C GLY A 389 8.19 26.59 28.35
N LYS A 390 9.19 26.35 29.19
CA LYS A 390 10.47 27.05 29.16
C LYS A 390 11.40 26.41 28.14
N ARG A 391 12.26 27.24 27.56
CA ARG A 391 13.35 26.81 26.67
C ARG A 391 14.16 25.67 27.31
N GLY A 392 14.39 24.61 26.55
CA GLY A 392 15.19 23.45 26.96
C GLY A 392 14.44 22.40 27.78
N GLN A 393 13.20 22.65 28.20
CA GLN A 393 12.36 21.57 28.74
C GLN A 393 12.04 20.55 27.65
N LYS A 394 11.79 19.30 28.05
CA LYS A 394 11.59 18.17 27.15
C LYS A 394 10.24 17.51 27.39
N VAL A 395 9.63 17.05 26.30
CA VAL A 395 8.46 16.16 26.32
C VAL A 395 8.83 14.88 25.58
N THR A 396 8.63 13.73 26.22
CA THR A 396 8.85 12.41 25.61
C THR A 396 7.51 11.71 25.39
N LEU A 397 7.31 11.18 24.18
CA LEU A 397 6.09 10.51 23.75
C LEU A 397 6.44 9.05 23.38
N ILE A 398 6.00 8.11 24.21
CA ILE A 398 6.15 6.68 23.95
C ILE A 398 4.81 6.17 23.44
N VAL A 399 4.84 5.37 22.37
CA VAL A 399 3.64 4.89 21.68
C VAL A 399 3.59 3.37 21.67
N ALA A 400 2.39 2.79 21.80
CA ALA A 400 2.20 1.34 21.81
C ALA A 400 0.78 0.91 21.36
N GLU A 401 0.68 -0.31 20.84
CA GLU A 401 -0.62 -0.96 20.57
C GLU A 401 -1.28 -1.48 21.86
N ALA A 402 -0.48 -1.85 22.85
CA ALA A 402 -0.91 -2.47 24.10
C ALA A 402 -0.31 -1.76 25.33
N LEU A 403 -0.90 -2.03 26.48
CA LEU A 403 -0.38 -1.59 27.78
C LEU A 403 0.23 -2.75 28.57
N THR A 404 1.09 -2.43 29.53
CA THR A 404 1.54 -3.38 30.55
C THR A 404 0.44 -3.56 31.62
N GLU A 405 0.61 -4.51 32.54
CA GLU A 405 -0.33 -4.69 33.67
C GLU A 405 -0.41 -3.43 34.55
N GLU A 406 0.68 -2.67 34.65
CA GLU A 406 0.71 -1.40 35.39
C GLU A 406 0.02 -0.23 34.66
N GLY A 407 -0.32 -0.41 33.38
CA GLY A 407 -0.94 0.61 32.53
C GLY A 407 0.04 1.49 31.74
N ALA A 408 1.33 1.15 31.69
CA ALA A 408 2.33 1.85 30.86
C ALA A 408 2.33 1.34 29.42
N CYS A 409 2.90 2.09 28.46
CA CYS A 409 3.01 1.64 27.06
C CYS A 409 3.90 0.39 26.94
N ASN A 410 3.41 -0.63 26.23
CA ASN A 410 4.08 -1.92 26.10
C ASN A 410 4.62 -2.17 24.67
N GLN A 411 5.96 -2.19 24.55
CA GLN A 411 6.68 -2.47 23.30
C GLN A 411 7.39 -3.84 23.30
N ARG A 412 6.96 -4.77 24.18
CA ARG A 412 7.64 -6.07 24.33
C ARG A 412 7.63 -6.89 23.05
N GLN A 413 6.48 -6.97 22.37
CA GLN A 413 6.29 -7.79 21.17
C GLN A 413 6.80 -7.11 19.88
N THR A 414 6.97 -5.79 19.91
CA THR A 414 7.36 -4.99 18.76
C THR A 414 8.86 -4.81 18.64
N GLY A 415 9.59 -4.98 19.76
CA GLY A 415 10.94 -4.49 19.96
C GLY A 415 10.97 -3.08 20.54
N ARG A 416 12.01 -2.78 21.34
CA ARG A 416 12.10 -1.57 22.17
C ARG A 416 13.52 -0.99 22.19
N GLN A 417 13.70 0.33 22.33
CA GLN A 417 12.68 1.37 22.54
C GLN A 417 12.33 2.09 21.23
N HIS A 418 11.07 2.53 21.09
CA HIS A 418 10.62 3.51 20.10
C HIS A 418 9.93 4.68 20.82
N TYR A 419 10.40 5.91 20.59
CA TYR A 419 9.76 7.10 21.16
C TYR A 419 10.13 8.36 20.39
N TYR A 420 9.36 9.40 20.65
CA TYR A 420 9.58 10.73 20.12
C TYR A 420 9.96 11.71 21.25
N GLU A 421 10.93 12.58 21.03
CA GLU A 421 11.33 13.60 22.00
C GLU A 421 11.29 15.00 21.38
N TYR A 422 10.65 15.94 22.07
CA TYR A 422 10.62 17.35 21.68
C TYR A 422 11.27 18.22 22.77
N THR A 423 12.32 18.95 22.41
CA THR A 423 12.95 19.95 23.28
C THR A 423 12.46 21.35 22.90
N LEU A 424 11.82 22.05 23.84
CA LEU A 424 11.15 23.33 23.60
C LEU A 424 12.14 24.48 23.33
N LYS A 425 11.75 25.42 22.46
CA LYS A 425 12.50 26.69 22.26
C LYS A 425 12.09 27.78 23.24
N GLY A 426 10.96 27.64 23.91
CA GLY A 426 10.45 28.52 24.96
C GLY A 426 9.62 29.70 24.46
N GLU A 427 9.02 29.59 23.27
CA GLU A 427 8.37 30.71 22.58
C GLU A 427 6.88 30.45 22.36
N GLY A 428 6.03 31.01 23.22
CA GLY A 428 4.57 30.94 23.05
C GLY A 428 4.03 29.51 23.12
N ASP A 429 3.05 29.20 22.26
CA ASP A 429 2.61 27.83 22.01
C ASP A 429 3.41 27.27 20.83
N GLU A 430 4.01 26.09 21.03
CA GLU A 430 4.83 25.39 20.06
C GLU A 430 4.06 24.16 19.56
N THR A 431 3.90 24.02 18.24
CA THR A 431 3.24 22.87 17.60
C THR A 431 4.27 22.01 16.87
N TRP A 432 4.25 20.70 17.11
CA TRP A 432 5.23 19.78 16.55
C TRP A 432 4.67 18.37 16.34
N HIS A 433 5.17 17.72 15.29
CA HIS A 433 5.06 16.28 15.06
C HIS A 433 6.35 15.74 14.42
N PRO A 434 6.65 14.44 14.53
CA PRO A 434 7.79 13.81 13.85
C PRO A 434 7.74 13.99 12.32
N ARG A 435 8.90 14.00 11.65
CA ARG A 435 9.02 14.13 10.18
C ARG A 435 9.36 12.83 9.46
N PHE A 436 10.18 11.97 10.06
CA PHE A 436 10.84 10.87 9.35
C PHE A 436 10.67 9.51 10.02
N SER A 437 9.70 9.37 10.92
CA SER A 437 9.37 8.11 11.59
C SER A 437 7.88 8.01 11.91
N TYR A 438 7.37 6.80 11.95
CA TYR A 438 6.00 6.47 12.33
C TYR A 438 5.98 5.15 13.11
N TYR A 439 4.85 4.82 13.74
CA TYR A 439 4.66 3.59 14.50
C TYR A 439 3.19 3.15 14.51
N GLY A 440 2.91 1.89 14.83
CA GLY A 440 1.57 1.35 15.06
C GLY A 440 1.13 1.52 16.53
N PHE A 441 0.12 2.33 16.83
CA PHE A 441 -0.28 2.59 18.21
C PHE A 441 -1.73 3.00 18.39
N ARG A 442 -2.24 2.71 19.59
CA ARG A 442 -3.47 3.28 20.16
C ARG A 442 -3.18 4.16 21.37
N TYR A 443 -2.13 3.83 22.11
CA TYR A 443 -1.79 4.46 23.37
C TYR A 443 -0.59 5.39 23.23
N VAL A 444 -0.64 6.52 23.93
CA VAL A 444 0.47 7.47 24.02
C VAL A 444 0.79 7.71 25.50
N GLN A 445 1.95 7.27 25.95
CA GLN A 445 2.53 7.65 27.24
C GLN A 445 3.32 8.94 27.08
N VAL A 446 2.94 9.95 27.86
CA VAL A 446 3.58 11.25 27.89
C VAL A 446 4.40 11.38 29.16
N GLU A 447 5.64 11.83 29.00
CA GLU A 447 6.56 12.13 30.09
C GLU A 447 7.14 13.54 29.96
N GLY A 448 7.49 14.16 31.09
CA GLY A 448 8.05 15.50 31.14
C GLY A 448 7.03 16.61 30.88
N ALA A 449 5.72 16.35 31.01
CA ALA A 449 4.67 17.35 30.78
C ALA A 449 3.46 17.15 31.69
N VAL A 450 2.55 18.13 31.70
CA VAL A 450 1.20 18.02 32.25
C VAL A 450 0.16 18.47 31.22
N LEU A 451 -1.06 17.93 31.28
CA LEU A 451 -2.16 18.42 30.46
C LEU A 451 -2.64 19.79 30.94
N LYS A 452 -3.15 20.62 30.01
CA LYS A 452 -3.82 21.88 30.31
C LYS A 452 -4.89 21.69 31.39
N GLY A 453 -4.87 22.55 32.41
CA GLY A 453 -5.82 22.51 33.52
C GLY A 453 -5.40 21.61 34.70
N GLN A 454 -4.34 20.81 34.56
CA GLN A 454 -3.81 19.98 35.64
C GLN A 454 -2.90 20.77 36.60
N LYS A 455 -2.81 20.31 37.86
CA LYS A 455 -1.86 20.86 38.84
C LYS A 455 -0.43 20.70 38.34
N ASN A 456 0.36 21.77 38.40
CA ASN A 456 1.73 21.81 37.86
C ASN A 456 2.76 22.37 38.86
N PRO A 457 2.96 21.73 40.04
CA PRO A 457 3.89 22.26 41.05
C PRO A 457 5.35 22.21 40.59
N GLN A 458 5.72 21.26 39.73
CA GLN A 458 7.07 21.14 39.17
C GLN A 458 7.35 22.07 37.98
N LYS A 459 6.37 22.91 37.58
CA LYS A 459 6.49 23.85 36.45
C LYS A 459 6.95 23.15 35.15
N LEU A 460 6.42 21.96 34.90
CA LEU A 460 6.62 21.20 33.67
C LEU A 460 5.96 21.89 32.46
N PRO A 461 6.40 21.60 31.22
CA PRO A 461 5.65 21.91 30.01
C PRO A 461 4.16 21.58 30.13
N VAL A 462 3.32 22.47 29.62
CA VAL A 462 1.87 22.30 29.58
C VAL A 462 1.47 21.91 28.16
N LEU A 463 1.02 20.67 27.98
CA LEU A 463 0.39 20.20 26.76
C LEU A 463 -1.00 20.81 26.62
N LYS A 464 -1.16 21.65 25.60
CA LYS A 464 -2.42 22.31 25.24
C LYS A 464 -3.31 21.42 24.38
N ASN A 465 -2.69 20.66 23.50
CA ASN A 465 -3.36 19.71 22.61
C ASN A 465 -2.43 18.52 22.31
N ILE A 466 -3.00 17.35 22.06
CA ILE A 466 -2.32 16.20 21.50
C ILE A 466 -3.32 15.36 20.70
N GLN A 467 -2.92 14.98 19.48
CA GLN A 467 -3.72 14.15 18.58
C GLN A 467 -2.87 13.03 17.99
N SER A 468 -3.46 11.87 17.74
CA SER A 468 -2.83 10.84 16.90
C SER A 468 -3.08 11.17 15.43
N CYS A 469 -2.03 11.31 14.64
CA CYS A 469 -2.11 11.46 13.20
C CYS A 469 -2.14 10.08 12.57
N PHE A 470 -3.23 9.72 11.88
CA PHE A 470 -3.28 8.52 11.07
C PHE A 470 -2.67 8.82 9.70
N VAL A 471 -1.58 8.13 9.37
CA VAL A 471 -0.75 8.41 8.20
C VAL A 471 -0.72 7.19 7.30
N TYR A 472 -1.15 7.34 6.05
CA TYR A 472 -1.17 6.25 5.07
C TYR A 472 -1.22 6.78 3.64
N ASN A 473 -1.03 5.87 2.68
CA ASN A 473 -1.09 6.12 1.25
C ASN A 473 -2.46 6.67 0.85
N SER A 474 -2.46 7.83 0.18
CA SER A 474 -3.67 8.56 -0.17
C SER A 474 -4.45 8.01 -1.38
N ALA A 475 -4.20 6.76 -1.79
CA ALA A 475 -5.06 6.03 -2.70
C ALA A 475 -6.53 6.14 -2.26
N ARG A 476 -7.42 6.54 -3.17
CA ARG A 476 -8.82 6.84 -2.85
C ARG A 476 -9.54 5.58 -2.38
N LYS A 477 -10.43 5.74 -1.39
CA LYS A 477 -11.43 4.71 -1.10
C LYS A 477 -12.49 4.76 -2.20
N VAL A 478 -12.83 3.61 -2.77
CA VAL A 478 -13.78 3.50 -3.89
C VAL A 478 -15.03 2.68 -3.54
N SER A 479 -15.23 2.36 -2.25
CA SER A 479 -16.42 1.64 -1.82
C SER A 479 -17.03 2.12 -0.51
N THR A 480 -18.28 1.70 -0.31
CA THR A 480 -18.97 1.69 0.99
C THR A 480 -19.58 0.32 1.21
N PHE A 481 -19.74 -0.08 2.48
CA PHE A 481 -20.39 -1.33 2.86
C PHE A 481 -21.13 -1.15 4.19
N GLU A 482 -22.37 -1.56 4.22
CA GLU A 482 -23.23 -1.61 5.40
C GLU A 482 -24.19 -2.81 5.30
N SER A 483 -24.49 -3.43 6.43
CA SER A 483 -25.45 -4.53 6.53
C SER A 483 -26.24 -4.45 7.83
N SER A 484 -27.30 -5.24 7.95
CA SER A 484 -28.00 -5.38 9.24
C SER A 484 -27.19 -6.15 10.30
N ASN A 485 -26.04 -6.74 9.95
CA ASN A 485 -25.21 -7.51 10.86
C ASN A 485 -24.08 -6.64 11.45
N ARG A 486 -24.13 -6.41 12.77
CA ARG A 486 -23.14 -5.58 13.46
C ARG A 486 -21.71 -6.14 13.40
N ILE A 487 -21.54 -7.46 13.41
CA ILE A 487 -20.23 -8.12 13.40
C ILE A 487 -19.60 -7.93 12.03
N PHE A 488 -20.35 -8.08 10.93
CA PHE A 488 -19.82 -7.89 9.58
C PHE A 488 -19.46 -6.43 9.31
N ASN A 489 -20.30 -5.48 9.71
CA ASN A 489 -19.97 -4.05 9.60
C ASN A 489 -18.69 -3.72 10.38
N ALA A 490 -18.51 -4.34 11.54
CA ALA A 490 -17.36 -4.12 12.39
C ALA A 490 -16.09 -4.84 11.87
N ALA A 491 -16.23 -6.05 11.31
CA ALA A 491 -15.15 -6.77 10.64
C ALA A 491 -14.62 -5.97 9.45
N HIS A 492 -15.52 -5.45 8.60
CA HIS A 492 -15.14 -4.57 7.49
C HIS A 492 -14.35 -3.34 7.97
N ARG A 493 -14.78 -2.70 9.08
CA ARG A 493 -14.03 -1.58 9.70
C ARG A 493 -12.66 -1.98 10.25
N LEU A 494 -12.56 -3.14 10.94
CA LEU A 494 -11.27 -3.64 11.46
C LEU A 494 -10.27 -3.88 10.31
N ILE A 495 -10.75 -4.48 9.22
CA ILE A 495 -9.97 -4.77 8.01
C ILE A 495 -9.55 -3.46 7.36
N GLU A 496 -10.48 -2.52 7.15
CA GLU A 496 -10.20 -1.20 6.57
C GLU A 496 -9.09 -0.46 7.33
N LYS A 497 -9.21 -0.36 8.66
CA LYS A 497 -8.18 0.31 9.48
C LYS A 497 -6.84 -0.41 9.49
N ALA A 498 -6.83 -1.75 9.46
CA ALA A 498 -5.60 -2.52 9.37
C ALA A 498 -4.92 -2.38 7.99
N VAL A 499 -5.70 -2.44 6.91
CA VAL A 499 -5.20 -2.21 5.55
C VAL A 499 -4.63 -0.80 5.43
N ARG A 500 -5.38 0.24 5.82
CA ARG A 500 -4.89 1.63 5.77
C ARG A 500 -3.62 1.82 6.58
N SER A 501 -3.54 1.27 7.80
CA SER A 501 -2.31 1.31 8.60
C SER A 501 -1.10 0.72 7.89
N ASN A 502 -1.32 -0.31 7.09
CA ASN A 502 -0.28 -1.00 6.36
C ASN A 502 -0.14 -0.55 4.90
N MET A 503 -0.96 0.39 4.42
CA MET A 503 -0.78 1.05 3.14
C MET A 503 0.19 2.22 3.30
N GLN A 504 1.50 1.95 3.31
CA GLN A 504 2.53 2.99 3.37
C GLN A 504 3.14 3.18 1.97
N SER A 505 4.43 2.92 1.82
CA SER A 505 5.06 2.80 0.51
C SER A 505 4.80 1.46 -0.19
N VAL A 506 4.56 0.44 0.63
CA VAL A 506 4.18 -0.92 0.25
C VAL A 506 3.03 -1.33 1.17
N PHE A 507 2.39 -2.46 0.87
CA PHE A 507 1.53 -3.11 1.85
C PHE A 507 2.40 -3.82 2.88
N THR A 508 2.57 -3.24 4.07
CA THR A 508 3.38 -3.83 5.13
C THR A 508 2.64 -4.96 5.86
N ASP A 509 3.34 -5.90 6.49
CA ASP A 509 2.75 -6.85 7.45
C ASP A 509 2.14 -6.12 8.66
N CYS A 510 2.98 -5.31 9.31
CA CYS A 510 2.60 -4.54 10.49
C CYS A 510 3.31 -3.18 10.51
N PRO A 511 2.69 -2.14 11.09
CA PRO A 511 3.23 -0.79 11.05
C PRO A 511 4.21 -0.45 12.18
N HIS A 512 4.55 -1.41 13.06
CA HIS A 512 5.36 -1.14 14.26
C HIS A 512 6.68 -1.95 14.33
N ARG A 513 6.69 -3.24 13.96
CA ARG A 513 7.81 -4.18 14.19
C ARG A 513 8.70 -4.32 12.97
N GLU A 514 8.15 -4.84 11.88
CA GLU A 514 8.94 -5.23 10.69
C GLU A 514 8.85 -4.19 9.60
N LYS A 515 7.62 -3.77 9.25
CA LYS A 515 7.34 -2.82 8.18
C LYS A 515 7.84 -3.32 6.82
N LEU A 516 7.68 -4.62 6.55
CA LEU A 516 8.17 -5.26 5.33
C LEU A 516 7.01 -5.52 4.36
N GLY A 517 7.27 -5.37 3.07
CA GLY A 517 6.28 -5.60 2.01
C GLY A 517 6.10 -7.09 1.72
N TRP A 518 5.53 -7.84 2.66
CA TRP A 518 5.22 -9.27 2.48
C TRP A 518 4.18 -9.46 1.36
N LEU A 519 4.53 -10.31 0.39
CA LEU A 519 3.88 -10.35 -0.92
C LEU A 519 2.57 -11.12 -0.97
N GLU A 520 2.43 -12.22 -0.22
CA GLU A 520 1.19 -12.99 -0.10
C GLU A 520 -0.05 -12.11 0.09
N GLN A 521 0.07 -11.08 0.93
CA GLN A 521 -1.05 -10.23 1.30
C GLN A 521 -1.68 -9.54 0.07
N VAL A 522 -0.89 -9.19 -0.95
CA VAL A 522 -1.40 -8.43 -2.12
C VAL A 522 -2.33 -9.28 -2.99
N HIS A 523 -2.19 -10.61 -2.98
CA HIS A 523 -3.06 -11.49 -3.76
C HIS A 523 -4.04 -12.27 -2.88
N LEU A 524 -3.69 -12.64 -1.64
CA LEU A 524 -4.60 -13.31 -0.70
C LEU A 524 -5.72 -12.37 -0.23
N ASN A 525 -5.39 -11.10 0.07
CA ASN A 525 -6.39 -10.06 0.35
C ASN A 525 -6.74 -9.26 -0.91
N GLY A 526 -6.12 -9.56 -2.05
CA GLY A 526 -6.16 -8.78 -3.30
C GLY A 526 -7.56 -8.34 -3.75
N PRO A 527 -8.56 -9.24 -3.85
CA PRO A 527 -9.91 -8.85 -4.22
C PRO A 527 -10.53 -7.83 -3.25
N GLY A 528 -10.38 -8.02 -1.94
CA GLY A 528 -10.81 -7.05 -0.93
C GLY A 528 -10.10 -5.71 -1.08
N LEU A 529 -8.80 -5.71 -1.36
CA LEU A 529 -8.05 -4.48 -1.65
C LEU A 529 -8.61 -3.74 -2.89
N LEU A 530 -8.91 -4.48 -3.96
CA LEU A 530 -9.41 -3.94 -5.23
C LEU A 530 -10.86 -3.45 -5.15
N TYR A 531 -11.70 -4.04 -4.29
CA TYR A 531 -13.03 -3.50 -4.00
C TYR A 531 -12.98 -2.18 -3.24
N ASN A 532 -12.01 -2.01 -2.34
CA ASN A 532 -12.00 -0.87 -1.41
C ASN A 532 -11.18 0.31 -1.88
N TYR A 533 -10.13 0.10 -2.68
CA TYR A 533 -9.16 1.13 -2.99
C TYR A 533 -8.86 1.23 -4.49
N ASP A 534 -8.68 2.47 -4.97
CA ASP A 534 -8.17 2.71 -6.33
C ASP A 534 -6.68 2.34 -6.39
N LEU A 535 -6.38 1.18 -6.99
CA LEU A 535 -5.02 0.66 -7.11
C LEU A 535 -4.40 0.89 -8.49
N THR A 536 -5.02 1.69 -9.36
CA THR A 536 -4.52 1.95 -10.73
C THR A 536 -3.10 2.52 -10.76
N ALA A 537 -2.73 3.30 -9.75
CA ALA A 537 -1.40 3.86 -9.58
C ALA A 537 -0.48 3.02 -8.66
N TYR A 538 -1.06 2.30 -7.69
CA TYR A 538 -0.28 1.57 -6.68
C TYR A 538 0.17 0.20 -7.16
N ALA A 539 -0.69 -0.54 -7.88
CA ALA A 539 -0.36 -1.86 -8.40
C ALA A 539 0.85 -1.86 -9.35
N PRO A 540 1.01 -0.90 -10.30
CA PRO A 540 2.22 -0.80 -11.12
C PRO A 540 3.51 -0.63 -10.29
N GLN A 541 3.46 0.12 -9.19
CA GLN A 541 4.62 0.30 -8.31
C GLN A 541 4.96 -0.97 -7.53
N ILE A 542 3.93 -1.70 -7.06
CA ILE A 542 4.12 -3.01 -6.41
C ILE A 542 4.77 -3.99 -7.39
N MET A 543 4.31 -4.03 -8.64
CA MET A 543 4.92 -4.86 -9.69
C MET A 543 6.37 -4.47 -9.98
N GLN A 544 6.68 -3.17 -10.01
CA GLN A 544 8.06 -2.71 -10.19
C GLN A 544 8.95 -3.14 -9.03
N ASN A 545 8.48 -3.01 -7.78
CA ASN A 545 9.22 -3.43 -6.60
C ASN A 545 9.48 -4.95 -6.60
N MET A 546 8.52 -5.78 -7.01
CA MET A 546 8.72 -7.23 -7.16
C MET A 546 9.74 -7.55 -8.26
N ALA A 547 9.66 -6.87 -9.41
CA ALA A 547 10.61 -7.06 -10.49
C ALA A 547 12.05 -6.69 -10.10
N ASP A 548 12.22 -5.64 -9.29
CA ASP A 548 13.52 -5.20 -8.79
C ASP A 548 14.09 -6.17 -7.75
N ALA A 549 13.23 -6.79 -6.92
CA ALA A 549 13.60 -7.75 -5.89
C ALA A 549 13.81 -9.18 -6.43
N GLN A 550 13.34 -9.52 -7.64
CA GLN A 550 13.53 -10.85 -8.22
C GLN A 550 15.02 -11.15 -8.43
N HIS A 551 15.48 -12.28 -7.88
CA HIS A 551 16.88 -12.69 -7.96
C HIS A 551 17.27 -13.09 -9.39
N SER A 552 18.57 -13.15 -9.68
CA SER A 552 19.09 -13.46 -11.01
C SER A 552 18.76 -14.89 -11.48
N ASN A 553 18.63 -15.85 -10.57
CA ASN A 553 18.17 -17.22 -10.83
C ASN A 553 16.65 -17.34 -11.07
N GLY A 554 15.89 -16.25 -10.94
CA GLY A 554 14.44 -16.22 -11.11
C GLY A 554 13.65 -16.35 -9.80
N ALA A 555 14.30 -16.63 -8.67
CA ALA A 555 13.65 -16.68 -7.37
C ALA A 555 12.98 -15.35 -7.03
N MET A 556 11.77 -15.43 -6.48
CA MET A 556 11.04 -14.29 -5.95
C MET A 556 11.08 -14.35 -4.43
N PRO A 557 11.76 -13.41 -3.75
CA PRO A 557 11.74 -13.38 -2.29
C PRO A 557 10.34 -13.11 -1.76
N THR A 558 10.11 -13.44 -0.49
CA THR A 558 8.80 -13.25 0.17
C THR A 558 8.44 -11.78 0.44
N THR A 559 9.40 -10.86 0.34
CA THR A 559 9.18 -9.42 0.54
C THR A 559 9.72 -8.61 -0.64
N ALA A 560 9.04 -7.51 -0.98
CA ALA A 560 9.53 -6.54 -1.94
C ALA A 560 9.25 -5.08 -1.49
N PRO A 561 10.26 -4.19 -1.42
CA PRO A 561 11.69 -4.44 -1.59
C PRO A 561 12.28 -5.44 -0.58
N GLU A 562 13.26 -6.22 -0.99
CA GLU A 562 13.95 -7.18 -0.11
C GLU A 562 15.02 -6.47 0.73
N TYR A 563 14.59 -5.88 1.85
CA TYR A 563 15.51 -5.26 2.82
C TYR A 563 16.10 -6.25 3.82
N VAL A 564 15.44 -7.39 4.05
CA VAL A 564 15.91 -8.49 4.89
C VAL A 564 16.11 -9.70 4.01
N ILE A 565 17.33 -10.23 3.99
CA ILE A 565 17.64 -11.46 3.24
C ILE A 565 17.61 -12.61 4.24
N PHE A 566 16.57 -13.43 4.19
CA PHE A 566 16.41 -14.52 5.14
C PHE A 566 17.37 -15.68 4.80
N GLU A 567 18.39 -15.87 5.63
CA GLU A 567 19.40 -16.93 5.46
C GLU A 567 19.65 -17.66 6.78
N GLY A 568 20.02 -18.93 6.68
CA GLY A 568 20.43 -19.77 7.80
C GLY A 568 19.30 -20.68 8.34
N PRO A 569 19.65 -21.64 9.23
CA PRO A 569 18.73 -22.68 9.67
C PRO A 569 17.46 -22.12 10.31
N GLY A 570 16.30 -22.46 9.74
CA GLY A 570 14.98 -22.05 10.25
C GLY A 570 14.53 -20.66 9.80
N MET A 571 15.38 -19.91 9.09
CA MET A 571 15.02 -18.66 8.42
C MET A 571 14.86 -18.82 6.91
N ASP A 572 15.51 -19.83 6.33
CA ASP A 572 15.46 -20.19 4.91
C ASP A 572 14.04 -20.40 4.38
N VAL A 573 13.14 -20.90 5.21
CA VAL A 573 11.71 -21.06 4.90
C VAL A 573 10.99 -19.72 4.65
N PHE A 574 11.50 -18.61 5.17
CA PHE A 574 10.98 -17.25 4.91
C PHE A 574 11.62 -16.61 3.69
N ALA A 575 12.67 -17.19 3.11
CA ALA A 575 13.37 -16.56 1.99
C ALA A 575 12.50 -16.59 0.73
N GLU A 576 11.95 -17.76 0.43
CA GLU A 576 11.32 -18.07 -0.85
C GLU A 576 10.13 -18.99 -0.58
N SER A 577 8.92 -18.45 -0.56
CA SER A 577 7.71 -19.23 -0.31
C SER A 577 6.80 -19.15 -1.54
N PRO A 578 6.38 -20.26 -2.17
CA PRO A 578 5.61 -20.24 -3.42
C PRO A 578 4.32 -19.39 -3.40
N GLU A 579 3.63 -19.42 -2.27
CA GLU A 579 2.42 -18.67 -1.96
C GLU A 579 2.68 -17.18 -1.71
N TRP A 580 3.90 -16.78 -1.33
CA TRP A 580 4.30 -15.37 -1.34
C TRP A 580 4.75 -14.91 -2.74
N GLY A 581 5.73 -15.62 -3.31
CA GLY A 581 6.35 -15.26 -4.60
C GLY A 581 5.41 -15.36 -5.79
N GLY A 582 4.40 -16.24 -5.73
CA GLY A 582 3.32 -16.37 -6.72
C GLY A 582 2.56 -15.09 -6.98
N SER A 583 2.60 -14.12 -6.05
CA SER A 583 2.02 -12.79 -6.22
C SER A 583 2.53 -12.05 -7.46
N LEU A 584 3.78 -12.27 -7.88
CA LEU A 584 4.36 -11.74 -9.12
C LEU A 584 3.55 -12.15 -10.36
N VAL A 585 2.90 -13.31 -10.32
CA VAL A 585 2.12 -13.85 -11.44
C VAL A 585 0.63 -13.60 -11.23
N ILE A 586 0.11 -13.83 -10.02
CA ILE A 586 -1.34 -13.84 -9.74
C ILE A 586 -1.92 -12.41 -9.68
N PHE A 587 -1.24 -11.48 -9.01
CA PHE A 587 -1.79 -10.15 -8.75
C PHE A 587 -2.10 -9.33 -10.03
N PRO A 588 -1.27 -9.37 -11.10
CA PRO A 588 -1.60 -8.76 -12.38
C PRO A 588 -2.92 -9.23 -13.02
N PHE A 589 -3.33 -10.48 -12.79
CA PHE A 589 -4.61 -10.98 -13.29
C PHE A 589 -5.80 -10.41 -12.53
N MET A 590 -5.68 -10.25 -11.20
CA MET A 590 -6.70 -9.58 -10.40
C MET A 590 -6.85 -8.11 -10.83
N TYR A 591 -5.73 -7.43 -11.05
CA TYR A 591 -5.70 -6.08 -11.59
C TYR A 591 -6.39 -6.00 -12.97
N TYR A 592 -6.07 -6.94 -13.87
CA TYR A 592 -6.68 -7.01 -15.20
C TYR A 592 -8.20 -7.26 -15.13
N GLU A 593 -8.65 -8.16 -14.26
CA GLU A 593 -10.08 -8.44 -14.07
C GLU A 593 -10.85 -7.22 -13.56
N THR A 594 -10.26 -6.47 -12.63
CA THR A 594 -10.88 -5.29 -12.04
C THR A 594 -10.89 -4.09 -12.99
N TYR A 595 -9.78 -3.81 -13.67
CA TYR A 595 -9.62 -2.56 -14.45
C TYR A 595 -9.66 -2.76 -15.97
N GLY A 596 -9.71 -3.99 -16.46
CA GLY A 596 -9.59 -4.30 -17.89
C GLY A 596 -8.20 -4.02 -18.46
N ASP A 597 -7.20 -3.76 -17.61
CA ASP A 597 -5.86 -3.34 -17.99
C ASP A 597 -4.85 -4.50 -17.91
N ASP A 598 -4.47 -5.01 -19.08
CA ASP A 598 -3.51 -6.12 -19.21
C ASP A 598 -2.03 -5.70 -19.29
N SER A 599 -1.74 -4.41 -19.12
CA SER A 599 -0.38 -3.88 -19.32
C SER A 599 0.64 -4.47 -18.35
N LEU A 600 0.24 -4.75 -17.10
CA LEU A 600 1.13 -5.37 -16.11
C LEU A 600 1.48 -6.82 -16.47
N ILE A 601 0.52 -7.58 -17.02
CA ILE A 601 0.75 -8.95 -17.50
C ILE A 601 1.76 -8.92 -18.64
N LYS A 602 1.54 -8.08 -19.65
CA LYS A 602 2.43 -7.97 -20.82
C LYS A 602 3.83 -7.49 -20.44
N LYS A 603 3.93 -6.48 -19.58
CA LYS A 603 5.22 -5.88 -19.17
C LYS A 603 6.07 -6.87 -18.37
N TYR A 604 5.47 -7.59 -17.43
CA TYR A 604 6.19 -8.45 -16.49
C TYR A 604 6.17 -9.94 -16.86
N TYR A 605 5.63 -10.32 -18.02
CA TYR A 605 5.65 -11.69 -18.53
C TYR A 605 7.05 -12.36 -18.45
N PRO A 606 8.17 -11.69 -18.81
CA PRO A 606 9.49 -12.29 -18.65
C PRO A 606 9.86 -12.64 -17.20
N ASN A 607 9.46 -11.81 -16.23
CA ASN A 607 9.68 -12.06 -14.80
C ASN A 607 8.83 -13.25 -14.32
N MET A 608 7.56 -13.33 -14.76
CA MET A 608 6.66 -14.44 -14.44
C MET A 608 7.23 -15.77 -14.93
N ARG A 609 7.73 -15.80 -16.18
CA ARG A 609 8.36 -17.00 -16.77
C ARG A 609 9.57 -17.46 -15.96
N ARG A 610 10.49 -16.54 -15.65
CA ARG A 610 11.69 -16.83 -14.84
C ARG A 610 11.35 -17.40 -13.46
N TYR A 611 10.27 -16.94 -12.84
CA TYR A 611 9.82 -17.45 -11.55
C TYR A 611 9.29 -18.88 -11.64
N VAL A 612 8.46 -19.19 -12.65
CA VAL A 612 7.97 -20.57 -12.85
C VAL A 612 9.13 -21.51 -13.19
N ASP A 613 10.06 -21.09 -14.05
CA ASP A 613 11.25 -21.87 -14.36
C ASP A 613 12.09 -22.14 -13.11
N TYR A 614 12.22 -21.14 -12.23
CA TYR A 614 12.86 -21.29 -10.93
C TYR A 614 12.15 -22.33 -10.05
N LEU A 615 10.83 -22.23 -9.86
CA LEU A 615 10.07 -23.21 -9.07
C LEU A 615 10.25 -24.63 -9.62
N LYS A 616 10.30 -24.81 -10.94
CA LYS A 616 10.58 -26.10 -11.56
C LYS A 616 11.93 -26.68 -11.11
N THR A 617 12.98 -25.87 -10.96
CA THR A 617 14.29 -26.33 -10.47
C THR A 617 14.26 -26.80 -9.02
N ARG A 618 13.27 -26.33 -8.24
CA ARG A 618 13.09 -26.65 -6.83
C ARG A 618 12.11 -27.80 -6.60
N ALA A 619 11.40 -28.25 -7.63
CA ALA A 619 10.44 -29.33 -7.55
C ALA A 619 11.12 -30.70 -7.63
N ASP A 620 10.76 -31.62 -6.73
CA ASP A 620 11.08 -33.04 -6.89
C ASP A 620 9.86 -33.77 -7.45
N LYS A 621 9.99 -34.31 -8.66
CA LYS A 621 8.91 -35.03 -9.37
C LYS A 621 7.57 -34.26 -9.40
N GLY A 622 7.65 -32.92 -9.54
CA GLY A 622 6.47 -32.05 -9.60
C GLY A 622 5.95 -31.54 -8.24
N ILE A 623 6.55 -31.94 -7.12
CA ILE A 623 6.18 -31.50 -5.77
C ILE A 623 7.17 -30.45 -5.25
N LEU A 624 6.65 -29.33 -4.76
CA LEU A 624 7.42 -28.37 -3.96
C LEU A 624 7.22 -28.67 -2.48
N SER A 625 8.30 -28.68 -1.69
CA SER A 625 8.27 -29.06 -0.27
C SER A 625 8.89 -28.02 0.67
N PHE A 626 8.89 -26.75 0.26
CA PHE A 626 9.47 -25.63 1.01
C PHE A 626 8.50 -24.44 1.09
N GLY A 627 8.77 -23.51 2.00
CA GLY A 627 7.91 -22.34 2.27
C GLY A 627 7.26 -22.38 3.65
N LEU A 628 6.30 -21.49 3.89
CA LEU A 628 5.62 -21.30 5.17
C LEU A 628 4.34 -22.12 5.30
N GLY A 629 3.73 -22.50 4.17
CA GLY A 629 2.51 -23.31 4.13
C GLY A 629 1.30 -22.50 4.59
N ASP A 630 0.36 -23.15 5.29
CA ASP A 630 -0.80 -22.46 5.87
C ASP A 630 -0.41 -21.72 7.15
N TRP A 631 0.42 -20.68 7.00
CA TRP A 631 0.99 -19.89 8.08
C TRP A 631 -0.10 -19.41 9.05
N TYR A 632 0.12 -19.60 10.34
CA TYR A 632 -0.82 -19.23 11.41
C TYR A 632 -2.14 -20.01 11.40
N ASP A 633 -2.13 -21.26 10.94
CA ASP A 633 -3.27 -22.16 11.13
C ASP A 633 -3.65 -22.33 12.62
N TYR A 634 -4.94 -22.56 12.85
CA TYR A 634 -5.55 -22.45 14.17
C TYR A 634 -5.91 -23.83 14.74
N GLY A 635 -5.59 -24.05 16.02
CA GLY A 635 -5.88 -25.28 16.75
C GLY A 635 -5.34 -25.23 18.18
N ASP A 636 -5.29 -26.39 18.86
CA ASP A 636 -4.73 -26.52 20.21
C ASP A 636 -3.19 -26.59 20.19
N PHE A 637 -2.57 -25.57 19.60
CA PHE A 637 -1.13 -25.42 19.50
C PHE A 637 -0.75 -23.95 19.29
N ARG A 638 0.53 -23.63 19.50
CA ARG A 638 1.05 -22.28 19.26
C ARG A 638 1.03 -21.96 17.75
N ALA A 639 0.28 -20.93 17.37
CA ALA A 639 0.25 -20.39 16.01
C ALA A 639 1.66 -19.97 15.52
N GLY A 640 1.90 -20.11 14.21
CA GLY A 640 3.21 -19.95 13.60
C GLY A 640 3.30 -20.77 12.32
N PHE A 641 4.32 -21.62 12.21
CA PHE A 641 4.43 -22.57 11.12
C PHE A 641 3.22 -23.49 11.03
N SER A 642 2.79 -23.76 9.80
CA SER A 642 1.69 -24.67 9.45
C SER A 642 1.81 -26.02 10.18
N ARG A 643 0.75 -26.44 10.88
CA ARG A 643 0.68 -27.71 11.62
C ARG A 643 -0.47 -28.62 11.19
N ASN A 644 -1.62 -28.03 10.91
CA ASN A 644 -2.80 -28.71 10.39
C ASN A 644 -2.55 -29.16 8.95
N THR A 645 -1.90 -28.32 8.13
CA THR A 645 -1.79 -28.56 6.68
C THR A 645 -0.35 -28.83 6.26
N PRO A 646 -0.06 -29.87 5.45
CA PRO A 646 1.29 -30.11 4.96
C PRO A 646 1.80 -28.95 4.08
N VAL A 647 2.98 -28.40 4.38
CA VAL A 647 3.65 -27.39 3.55
C VAL A 647 3.74 -27.83 2.07
N PRO A 648 4.12 -29.09 1.74
CA PRO A 648 4.22 -29.50 0.35
C PRO A 648 2.90 -29.45 -0.43
N LEU A 649 1.76 -29.65 0.26
CA LEU A 649 0.43 -29.54 -0.34
C LEU A 649 0.17 -28.09 -0.74
N VAL A 650 0.33 -27.15 0.20
CA VAL A 650 0.08 -25.71 -0.05
C VAL A 650 1.02 -25.17 -1.13
N ALA A 651 2.31 -25.48 -1.01
CA ALA A 651 3.35 -25.03 -1.93
C ALA A 651 3.10 -25.54 -3.36
N THR A 652 2.78 -26.83 -3.53
CA THR A 652 2.54 -27.44 -4.85
C THR A 652 1.23 -26.96 -5.48
N ALA A 653 0.18 -26.73 -4.69
CA ALA A 653 -1.06 -26.14 -5.18
C ALA A 653 -0.85 -24.71 -5.70
N HIS A 654 -0.07 -23.88 -5.00
CA HIS A 654 0.29 -22.53 -5.48
C HIS A 654 1.23 -22.57 -6.69
N TYR A 655 2.11 -23.56 -6.78
CA TYR A 655 2.91 -23.79 -7.98
C TYR A 655 2.02 -24.09 -9.19
N TYR A 656 1.08 -25.01 -9.07
CA TYR A 656 0.10 -25.30 -10.12
C TYR A 656 -0.69 -24.04 -10.52
N MET A 657 -1.23 -23.30 -9.55
CA MET A 657 -1.97 -22.05 -9.81
C MET A 657 -1.11 -21.02 -10.57
N THR A 658 0.15 -20.85 -10.17
CA THR A 658 1.10 -19.93 -10.81
C THR A 658 1.36 -20.35 -12.26
N VAL A 659 1.57 -21.65 -12.53
CA VAL A 659 1.76 -22.17 -13.89
C VAL A 659 0.51 -21.93 -14.75
N MET A 660 -0.69 -22.14 -14.21
CA MET A 660 -1.94 -21.90 -14.95
C MET A 660 -2.13 -20.43 -15.34
N TYR A 661 -1.81 -19.49 -14.45
CA TYR A 661 -1.80 -18.07 -14.80
C TYR A 661 -0.70 -17.72 -15.82
N LEU A 662 0.48 -18.34 -15.74
CA LEU A 662 1.52 -18.16 -16.76
C LEU A 662 1.07 -18.65 -18.14
N VAL A 663 0.38 -19.78 -18.23
CA VAL A 663 -0.23 -20.25 -19.49
C VAL A 663 -1.21 -19.21 -20.04
N GLN A 664 -2.01 -18.58 -19.17
CA GLN A 664 -2.88 -17.49 -19.59
C GLN A 664 -2.10 -16.26 -20.06
N ALA A 665 -1.02 -15.90 -19.37
CA ALA A 665 -0.16 -14.79 -19.76
C ALA A 665 0.49 -15.06 -21.13
N ALA A 666 0.95 -16.29 -21.37
CA ALA A 666 1.53 -16.72 -22.64
C ALA A 666 0.55 -16.56 -23.80
N LYS A 667 -0.73 -16.91 -23.60
CA LYS A 667 -1.81 -16.64 -24.56
C LYS A 667 -1.97 -15.15 -24.86
N MET A 668 -1.90 -14.30 -23.83
CA MET A 668 -2.08 -12.85 -23.97
C MET A 668 -0.91 -12.15 -24.68
N VAL A 669 0.31 -12.72 -24.63
CA VAL A 669 1.48 -12.21 -25.35
C VAL A 669 1.74 -12.95 -26.68
N GLY A 670 0.93 -13.96 -27.02
CA GLY A 670 1.05 -14.72 -28.27
C GLY A 670 2.27 -15.65 -28.33
N ASN A 671 2.68 -16.25 -27.20
CA ASN A 671 3.81 -17.18 -27.16
C ASN A 671 3.34 -18.65 -27.15
N ASP A 672 3.14 -19.21 -28.34
CA ASP A 672 2.62 -20.58 -28.51
C ASP A 672 3.51 -21.66 -27.90
N PHE A 673 4.84 -21.50 -27.92
CA PHE A 673 5.75 -22.47 -27.31
C PHE A 673 5.51 -22.57 -25.80
N ASP A 674 5.48 -21.41 -25.12
CA ASP A 674 5.25 -21.35 -23.68
C ASP A 674 3.85 -21.87 -23.30
N ILE A 675 2.83 -21.64 -24.14
CA ILE A 675 1.49 -22.22 -23.93
C ILE A 675 1.56 -23.74 -23.85
N HIS A 676 2.16 -24.41 -24.85
CA HIS A 676 2.23 -25.87 -24.89
C HIS A 676 3.11 -26.42 -23.76
N TYR A 677 4.28 -25.81 -23.56
CA TYR A 677 5.26 -26.24 -22.57
C TYR A 677 4.72 -26.16 -21.13
N TYR A 678 4.18 -25.00 -20.74
CA TYR A 678 3.65 -24.82 -19.38
C TYR A 678 2.30 -25.52 -19.18
N THR A 679 1.51 -25.75 -20.23
CA THR A 679 0.30 -26.61 -20.12
C THR A 679 0.69 -28.05 -19.80
N SER A 680 1.73 -28.59 -20.45
CA SER A 680 2.26 -29.93 -20.13
C SER A 680 2.77 -29.98 -18.68
N LEU A 681 3.53 -28.96 -18.25
CA LEU A 681 4.01 -28.87 -16.88
C LEU A 681 2.86 -28.83 -15.86
N ALA A 682 1.80 -28.08 -16.14
CA ALA A 682 0.62 -28.02 -15.27
C ALA A 682 -0.06 -29.39 -15.12
N GLN A 683 -0.15 -30.16 -16.21
CA GLN A 683 -0.67 -31.53 -16.19
C GLN A 683 0.21 -32.46 -15.36
N ASP A 684 1.54 -32.37 -15.50
CA ASP A 684 2.48 -33.17 -14.71
C ASP A 684 2.35 -32.88 -13.20
N ILE A 685 2.25 -31.59 -12.83
CA ILE A 685 2.04 -31.16 -11.45
C ILE A 685 0.70 -31.68 -10.91
N MET A 686 -0.38 -31.56 -11.68
CA MET A 686 -1.71 -32.05 -11.30
C MET A 686 -1.71 -33.55 -11.00
N VAL A 687 -1.07 -34.34 -11.85
CA VAL A 687 -0.91 -35.79 -11.66
C VAL A 687 -0.07 -36.09 -10.41
N ALA A 688 1.07 -35.42 -10.25
CA ALA A 688 1.94 -35.60 -9.09
C ALA A 688 1.23 -35.23 -7.78
N PHE A 689 0.48 -34.13 -7.77
CA PHE A 689 -0.29 -33.64 -6.63
C PHE A 689 -1.32 -34.67 -6.16
N ASN A 690 -2.16 -35.17 -7.07
CA ASN A 690 -3.18 -36.16 -6.71
C ASN A 690 -2.54 -37.48 -6.25
N LYS A 691 -1.47 -37.96 -6.90
CA LYS A 691 -0.72 -39.13 -6.43
C LYS A 691 -0.17 -38.97 -5.03
N CYS A 692 0.31 -37.76 -4.69
CA CYS A 692 0.97 -37.52 -3.41
C CYS A 692 -0.01 -37.26 -2.27
N PHE A 693 -1.11 -36.56 -2.53
CA PHE A 693 -1.94 -36.00 -1.46
C PHE A 693 -3.37 -36.53 -1.42
N LEU A 694 -3.93 -37.09 -2.50
CA LEU A 694 -5.31 -37.58 -2.50
C LEU A 694 -5.40 -38.99 -1.91
N HIS A 695 -6.10 -39.14 -0.79
CA HIS A 695 -6.46 -40.40 -0.17
C HIS A 695 -7.83 -40.84 -0.66
N LYS A 696 -7.87 -41.72 -1.67
CA LYS A 696 -9.13 -42.12 -2.33
C LYS A 696 -10.12 -42.81 -1.40
N ASP A 697 -9.63 -43.67 -0.52
CA ASP A 697 -10.47 -44.47 0.38
C ASP A 697 -11.24 -43.60 1.38
N THR A 698 -10.67 -42.46 1.77
CA THR A 698 -11.28 -41.50 2.70
C THR A 698 -11.87 -40.27 2.00
N ALA A 699 -11.60 -40.09 0.70
CA ALA A 699 -11.91 -38.89 -0.07
C ALA A 699 -11.42 -37.61 0.63
N GLN A 700 -10.13 -37.58 1.01
CA GLN A 700 -9.50 -36.43 1.63
C GLN A 700 -8.13 -36.15 1.03
N TYR A 701 -7.68 -34.91 1.10
CA TYR A 701 -6.32 -34.52 0.78
C TYR A 701 -5.46 -34.38 2.04
N GLY A 702 -4.21 -34.82 1.97
CA GLY A 702 -3.21 -34.63 3.03
C GLY A 702 -3.71 -35.09 4.40
N THR A 703 -3.78 -34.16 5.34
CA THR A 703 -4.25 -34.42 6.72
C THR A 703 -5.76 -34.38 6.88
N GLY A 704 -6.50 -34.01 5.83
CA GLY A 704 -7.95 -33.79 5.90
C GLY A 704 -8.37 -32.44 6.49
N SER A 705 -7.41 -31.55 6.83
CA SER A 705 -7.71 -30.22 7.35
C SER A 705 -8.56 -29.37 6.39
N GLN A 706 -9.20 -28.32 6.92
CA GLN A 706 -9.97 -27.37 6.12
C GLN A 706 -9.17 -26.84 4.91
N CYS A 707 -7.92 -26.40 5.11
CA CYS A 707 -7.07 -25.94 4.00
C CYS A 707 -6.70 -27.09 3.05
N SER A 708 -6.35 -28.28 3.59
CA SER A 708 -5.95 -29.43 2.77
C SER A 708 -7.02 -29.82 1.75
N ASN A 709 -8.30 -29.75 2.13
CA ASN A 709 -9.42 -30.04 1.23
C ASN A 709 -9.85 -28.80 0.43
N ALA A 710 -9.95 -27.62 1.05
CA ALA A 710 -10.50 -26.43 0.39
C ALA A 710 -9.64 -25.93 -0.77
N LEU A 711 -8.31 -25.98 -0.65
CA LEU A 711 -7.39 -25.47 -1.68
C LEU A 711 -7.47 -26.24 -3.01
N PRO A 712 -7.35 -27.59 -3.05
CA PRO A 712 -7.51 -28.33 -4.30
C PRO A 712 -8.93 -28.26 -4.86
N LEU A 713 -9.97 -28.16 -4.02
CA LEU A 713 -11.34 -27.91 -4.48
C LEU A 713 -11.45 -26.55 -5.18
N PHE A 714 -10.89 -25.49 -4.61
CA PHE A 714 -10.87 -24.15 -5.20
C PHE A 714 -10.19 -24.14 -6.58
N LEU A 715 -9.06 -24.86 -6.69
CA LEU A 715 -8.24 -24.96 -7.90
C LEU A 715 -8.74 -26.02 -8.89
N GLN A 716 -9.84 -26.72 -8.59
CA GLN A 716 -10.41 -27.82 -9.39
C GLN A 716 -9.39 -28.93 -9.67
N MET A 717 -8.63 -29.31 -8.65
CA MET A 717 -7.54 -30.28 -8.76
C MET A 717 -7.97 -31.73 -8.53
N THR A 718 -9.22 -32.00 -8.20
CA THR A 718 -9.68 -33.37 -7.91
C THR A 718 -9.75 -34.24 -9.16
N GLN A 719 -8.74 -35.11 -9.31
CA GLN A 719 -8.62 -36.03 -10.42
C GLN A 719 -8.28 -37.44 -9.96
N ASP A 720 -8.82 -38.43 -10.66
CA ASP A 720 -8.44 -39.82 -10.49
C ASP A 720 -7.95 -40.48 -11.79
N ALA A 721 -7.08 -41.48 -11.65
CA ALA A 721 -6.63 -42.35 -12.72
C ALA A 721 -7.75 -43.27 -13.19
N ASP A 722 -8.07 -43.21 -14.48
CA ASP A 722 -8.91 -44.20 -15.14
C ASP A 722 -8.25 -45.59 -15.16
N LYS A 723 -8.97 -46.61 -15.66
CA LYS A 723 -8.45 -48.00 -15.75
C LYS A 723 -7.18 -48.12 -16.60
N GLN A 724 -6.88 -47.11 -17.43
CA GLN A 724 -5.68 -47.04 -18.27
C GLN A 724 -4.56 -46.20 -17.63
N GLY A 725 -4.78 -45.66 -16.43
CA GLY A 725 -3.80 -44.86 -15.69
C GLY A 725 -3.81 -43.37 -16.01
N ASN A 726 -4.76 -42.87 -16.82
CA ASN A 726 -4.85 -41.46 -17.16
C ASN A 726 -5.66 -40.69 -16.11
N TYR A 727 -5.11 -39.60 -15.60
CA TYR A 727 -5.81 -38.76 -14.63
C TYR A 727 -6.85 -37.89 -15.31
N ARG A 728 -8.08 -37.88 -14.77
CA ARG A 728 -9.21 -37.09 -15.26
C ARG A 728 -9.98 -36.49 -14.09
N PRO A 729 -10.66 -35.34 -14.27
CA PRO A 729 -11.57 -34.81 -13.25
C PRO A 729 -12.58 -35.86 -12.81
N ASP A 730 -12.73 -36.01 -11.49
CA ASP A 730 -13.67 -36.94 -10.87
C ASP A 730 -14.69 -36.15 -10.04
N ALA A 731 -15.91 -36.01 -10.58
CA ALA A 731 -16.97 -35.22 -9.96
C ALA A 731 -17.49 -35.85 -8.66
N ASP A 732 -17.64 -37.18 -8.63
CA ASP A 732 -18.12 -37.90 -7.45
C ASP A 732 -17.11 -37.81 -6.30
N LEU A 733 -15.83 -37.92 -6.61
CA LEU A 733 -14.77 -37.76 -5.62
C LEU A 733 -14.67 -36.32 -5.13
N ASN A 734 -14.81 -35.34 -6.03
CA ASN A 734 -14.85 -33.92 -5.70
C ASN A 734 -16.00 -33.61 -4.72
N GLU A 735 -17.21 -34.10 -4.99
CA GLU A 735 -18.37 -33.95 -4.10
C GLU A 735 -18.13 -34.58 -2.73
N LYS A 736 -17.50 -35.77 -2.67
CA LYS A 736 -17.15 -36.41 -1.38
C LYS A 736 -16.10 -35.63 -0.60
N VAL A 737 -15.07 -35.10 -1.26
CA VAL A 737 -14.06 -34.25 -0.62
C VAL A 737 -14.71 -32.98 -0.08
N PHE A 738 -15.63 -32.37 -0.84
CA PHE A 738 -16.40 -31.22 -0.40
C PHE A 738 -17.30 -31.53 0.80
N ALA A 739 -18.04 -32.65 0.77
CA ALA A 739 -18.84 -33.08 1.91
C ALA A 739 -17.99 -33.34 3.17
N ASN A 740 -16.77 -33.86 3.01
CA ASN A 740 -15.82 -34.03 4.12
C ASN A 740 -15.32 -32.68 4.68
N LEU A 741 -15.11 -31.67 3.82
CA LEU A 741 -14.78 -30.32 4.26
C LEU A 741 -15.91 -29.71 5.12
N ILE A 742 -17.18 -29.85 4.69
CA ILE A 742 -18.34 -29.37 5.47
C ILE A 742 -18.38 -30.07 6.84
N LYS A 743 -18.26 -31.40 6.86
CA LYS A 743 -18.22 -32.16 8.12
C LYS A 743 -17.10 -31.72 9.05
N ASP A 744 -15.92 -31.40 8.52
CA ASP A 744 -14.79 -30.93 9.32
C ASP A 744 -15.07 -29.55 9.94
N VAL A 745 -15.64 -28.61 9.16
CA VAL A 745 -16.06 -27.30 9.67
C VAL A 745 -17.10 -27.45 10.78
N GLU A 746 -18.11 -28.31 10.58
CA GLU A 746 -19.16 -28.57 11.57
C GLU A 746 -18.62 -29.27 12.83
N ALA A 747 -17.69 -30.22 12.68
CA ALA A 747 -17.04 -30.91 13.80
C ALA A 747 -16.23 -29.96 14.69
N HIS A 748 -15.72 -28.86 14.13
CA HIS A 748 -15.07 -27.77 14.86
C HIS A 748 -16.06 -26.69 15.35
N GLY A 749 -17.35 -26.99 15.39
CA GLY A 749 -18.38 -26.07 15.88
C GLY A 749 -18.60 -24.87 14.95
N ASN A 750 -18.42 -25.06 13.64
CA ASN A 750 -18.40 -24.00 12.63
C ASN A 750 -17.32 -22.96 12.91
N ARG A 751 -16.11 -23.39 13.26
CA ARG A 751 -14.94 -22.52 13.44
C ARG A 751 -13.90 -22.85 12.39
N LEU A 752 -13.18 -21.81 11.97
CA LEU A 752 -12.04 -21.98 11.07
C LEU A 752 -10.87 -22.64 11.81
N THR A 753 -10.12 -23.46 11.08
CA THR A 753 -8.81 -24.01 11.51
C THR A 753 -7.68 -23.59 10.57
N THR A 754 -8.01 -22.78 9.57
CA THR A 754 -7.09 -22.28 8.53
C THR A 754 -6.21 -21.14 9.03
N GLY A 755 -5.03 -21.05 8.41
CA GLY A 755 -4.11 -19.92 8.54
C GLY A 755 -4.35 -18.85 7.48
N ASP A 756 -3.38 -17.95 7.32
CA ASP A 756 -3.41 -16.85 6.36
C ASP A 756 -3.73 -17.34 4.93
N VAL A 757 -3.01 -18.36 4.48
CA VAL A 757 -3.15 -18.87 3.11
C VAL A 757 -4.48 -19.59 2.94
N GLY A 758 -4.79 -20.53 3.82
CA GLY A 758 -5.98 -21.37 3.74
C GLY A 758 -7.29 -20.61 3.92
N ASN A 759 -7.30 -19.50 4.67
CA ASN A 759 -8.52 -18.79 5.03
C ASN A 759 -9.27 -18.28 3.79
N ARG A 760 -8.59 -17.67 2.83
CA ARG A 760 -9.22 -17.23 1.58
C ARG A 760 -9.87 -18.38 0.84
N TYR A 761 -9.13 -19.47 0.66
CA TYR A 761 -9.57 -20.59 -0.16
C TYR A 761 -10.69 -21.38 0.49
N LEU A 762 -10.73 -21.47 1.83
CA LEU A 762 -11.89 -21.99 2.55
C LEU A 762 -13.14 -21.17 2.24
N ILE A 763 -13.08 -19.85 2.43
CA ILE A 763 -14.22 -18.94 2.19
C ILE A 763 -14.69 -19.06 0.74
N GLN A 764 -13.77 -19.01 -0.22
CA GLN A 764 -14.12 -19.05 -1.64
C GLN A 764 -14.59 -20.43 -2.11
N THR A 765 -14.06 -21.52 -1.57
CA THR A 765 -14.56 -22.87 -1.89
C THR A 765 -15.99 -23.05 -1.39
N LEU A 766 -16.30 -22.64 -0.16
CA LEU A 766 -17.66 -22.68 0.36
C LEU A 766 -18.59 -21.79 -0.47
N ALA A 767 -18.17 -20.55 -0.77
CA ALA A 767 -18.97 -19.59 -1.53
C ALA A 767 -19.28 -20.06 -2.95
N ARG A 768 -18.29 -20.62 -3.67
CA ARG A 768 -18.46 -21.13 -5.04
C ARG A 768 -19.35 -22.36 -5.13
N ASN A 769 -19.56 -23.06 -4.02
CA ASN A 769 -20.43 -24.23 -3.91
C ASN A 769 -21.76 -23.92 -3.19
N GLY A 770 -22.09 -22.63 -2.99
CA GLY A 770 -23.39 -22.21 -2.46
C GLY A 770 -23.53 -22.24 -0.93
N GLU A 771 -22.46 -22.55 -0.19
CA GLU A 771 -22.47 -22.71 1.28
C GLU A 771 -22.37 -21.36 2.02
N HIS A 772 -23.13 -20.37 1.56
CA HIS A 772 -23.14 -19.02 2.15
C HIS A 772 -23.74 -18.99 3.57
N GLU A 773 -24.69 -19.88 3.88
CA GLU A 773 -25.24 -20.05 5.22
C GLU A 773 -24.20 -20.57 6.22
N LEU A 774 -23.31 -21.46 5.77
CA LEU A 774 -22.21 -21.95 6.61
C LEU A 774 -21.20 -20.84 6.88
N ILE A 775 -20.81 -20.08 5.84
CA ILE A 775 -19.93 -18.90 6.00
C ILE A 775 -20.54 -17.91 6.99
N TYR A 776 -21.85 -17.66 6.91
CA TYR A 776 -22.56 -16.80 7.86
C TYR A 776 -22.35 -17.27 9.31
N LYS A 777 -22.61 -18.55 9.59
CA LYS A 777 -22.43 -19.15 10.93
C LYS A 777 -20.97 -19.15 11.40
N MET A 778 -20.03 -19.32 10.46
CA MET A 778 -18.60 -19.34 10.76
C MET A 778 -18.05 -18.01 11.24
N PHE A 779 -18.63 -16.88 10.83
CA PHE A 779 -18.08 -15.56 11.15
C PHE A 779 -19.01 -14.68 11.99
N ASN A 780 -20.30 -15.02 12.09
CA ASN A 780 -21.27 -14.29 12.90
C ASN A 780 -21.35 -14.82 14.34
N HIS A 781 -20.26 -14.70 15.09
CA HIS A 781 -20.20 -15.07 16.52
C HIS A 781 -19.12 -14.27 17.27
N GLU A 782 -19.17 -14.29 18.60
CA GLU A 782 -18.20 -13.58 19.47
C GLU A 782 -17.15 -14.48 20.15
N GLU A 783 -17.15 -15.77 19.82
CA GLU A 783 -16.19 -16.75 20.33
C GLU A 783 -14.89 -16.76 19.51
N ALA A 784 -13.78 -17.19 20.11
CA ALA A 784 -12.52 -17.40 19.37
C ALA A 784 -12.55 -18.75 18.64
N PRO A 785 -11.93 -18.87 17.46
CA PRO A 785 -11.35 -17.80 16.63
C PRO A 785 -12.42 -17.03 15.84
N GLY A 786 -12.31 -15.70 15.71
CA GLY A 786 -13.19 -14.93 14.82
C GLY A 786 -13.22 -13.42 15.06
N TYR A 787 -13.82 -12.68 14.12
CA TYR A 787 -13.87 -11.22 14.17
C TYR A 787 -14.68 -10.70 15.37
N GLY A 788 -15.81 -11.34 15.72
CA GLY A 788 -16.61 -10.91 16.87
C GLY A 788 -15.86 -11.05 18.20
N PHE A 789 -14.95 -12.03 18.32
CA PHE A 789 -14.07 -12.13 19.48
C PHE A 789 -13.09 -10.96 19.57
N GLN A 790 -12.46 -10.58 18.45
CA GLN A 790 -11.57 -9.41 18.43
C GLN A 790 -12.30 -8.12 18.81
N LEU A 791 -13.57 -7.96 18.38
CA LEU A 791 -14.41 -6.84 18.79
C LEU A 791 -14.69 -6.85 20.29
N LYS A 792 -15.07 -8.01 20.85
CA LYS A 792 -15.30 -8.18 22.29
C LYS A 792 -14.03 -7.91 23.11
N PHE A 793 -12.86 -8.23 22.56
CA PHE A 793 -11.57 -7.91 23.14
C PHE A 793 -11.25 -6.40 23.12
N GLY A 794 -11.89 -5.62 22.24
CA GLY A 794 -11.67 -4.18 22.10
C GLY A 794 -10.65 -3.81 21.01
N ALA A 795 -10.40 -4.71 20.06
CA ALA A 795 -9.59 -4.41 18.88
C ALA A 795 -10.24 -3.31 18.04
N THR A 796 -9.40 -2.48 17.41
CA THR A 796 -9.83 -1.37 16.53
C THR A 796 -9.17 -1.44 15.14
N THR A 797 -8.29 -2.41 14.97
CA THR A 797 -7.68 -2.89 13.73
C THR A 797 -7.68 -4.40 13.78
N LEU A 798 -7.67 -5.05 12.62
CA LEU A 798 -7.48 -6.49 12.54
C LEU A 798 -6.11 -6.90 13.13
N THR A 799 -6.10 -8.00 13.87
CA THR A 799 -4.90 -8.53 14.54
C THR A 799 -4.25 -9.68 13.77
N GLU A 800 -2.95 -9.91 14.02
CA GLU A 800 -2.17 -10.99 13.38
C GLU A 800 -2.67 -12.39 13.77
N GLN A 801 -3.20 -12.55 14.99
CA GLN A 801 -3.85 -13.80 15.43
C GLN A 801 -5.33 -13.60 15.66
N TRP A 802 -6.12 -14.64 15.42
CA TRP A 802 -7.54 -14.66 15.76
C TRP A 802 -7.82 -14.40 17.23
N ASP A 803 -6.93 -14.85 18.12
CA ASP A 803 -6.89 -14.47 19.52
C ASP A 803 -5.77 -13.43 19.76
N PRO A 804 -6.09 -12.13 19.91
CA PRO A 804 -5.10 -11.07 20.08
C PRO A 804 -4.19 -11.26 21.31
N ARG A 805 -4.62 -12.03 22.31
CA ARG A 805 -3.85 -12.28 23.55
C ARG A 805 -2.60 -13.11 23.30
N GLN A 806 -2.58 -13.86 22.20
CA GLN A 806 -1.50 -14.77 21.82
C GLN A 806 -0.64 -14.21 20.67
N GLY A 807 -1.09 -13.13 20.02
CA GLY A 807 -0.45 -12.49 18.87
C GLY A 807 0.68 -11.52 19.22
N SER A 808 1.52 -11.23 18.23
CA SER A 808 2.63 -10.27 18.36
C SER A 808 2.30 -8.90 17.77
N SER A 809 1.29 -8.81 16.90
CA SER A 809 0.76 -7.58 16.33
C SER A 809 -0.76 -7.48 16.48
N TRP A 810 -1.25 -6.30 16.87
CA TRP A 810 -2.68 -5.96 16.88
C TRP A 810 -3.08 -5.12 15.66
N ASN A 811 -2.22 -5.03 14.64
CA ASN A 811 -2.47 -4.30 13.39
C ASN A 811 -1.82 -5.03 12.21
N HIS A 812 -2.53 -6.03 11.69
CA HIS A 812 -2.13 -6.84 10.55
C HIS A 812 -3.37 -7.20 9.75
N PHE A 813 -3.32 -7.06 8.43
CA PHE A 813 -4.51 -7.29 7.60
C PHE A 813 -4.53 -8.66 6.91
N MET A 814 -3.62 -9.59 7.28
CA MET A 814 -3.52 -10.88 6.60
C MET A 814 -4.80 -11.69 6.73
N MET A 815 -5.52 -11.61 7.85
CA MET A 815 -6.82 -12.29 8.06
C MET A 815 -8.03 -11.55 7.47
N GLY A 816 -7.85 -10.65 6.50
CA GLY A 816 -8.88 -9.77 5.95
C GLY A 816 -9.72 -10.36 4.82
N GLN A 817 -9.54 -11.63 4.47
CA GLN A 817 -10.04 -12.19 3.21
C GLN A 817 -11.57 -12.33 3.13
N ILE A 818 -12.30 -12.26 4.25
CA ILE A 818 -13.77 -12.25 4.25
C ILE A 818 -14.35 -11.06 3.47
N ASP A 819 -13.58 -9.98 3.32
CA ASP A 819 -14.03 -8.79 2.61
C ASP A 819 -14.32 -9.09 1.12
N GLU A 820 -13.61 -10.07 0.53
CA GLU A 820 -13.96 -10.61 -0.79
C GLU A 820 -15.39 -11.16 -0.81
N TRP A 821 -15.81 -11.90 0.22
CA TRP A 821 -17.16 -12.46 0.32
C TRP A 821 -18.23 -11.38 0.57
N PHE A 822 -17.93 -10.34 1.34
CA PHE A 822 -18.85 -9.22 1.54
C PHE A 822 -19.23 -8.58 0.21
N PHE A 823 -18.29 -8.22 -0.64
CA PHE A 823 -18.60 -7.58 -1.93
C PHE A 823 -19.04 -8.59 -3.00
N ASN A 824 -18.33 -9.70 -3.16
CA ASN A 824 -18.58 -10.67 -4.24
C ASN A 824 -19.89 -11.45 -4.06
N SER A 825 -20.27 -11.76 -2.82
CA SER A 825 -21.42 -12.63 -2.52
C SER A 825 -22.55 -11.91 -1.79
N LEU A 826 -22.28 -11.21 -0.67
CA LEU A 826 -23.37 -10.55 0.06
C LEU A 826 -23.95 -9.37 -0.74
N VAL A 827 -23.10 -8.46 -1.19
CA VAL A 827 -23.51 -7.39 -2.12
C VAL A 827 -23.77 -8.00 -3.51
N GLY A 828 -22.93 -8.93 -3.93
CA GLY A 828 -23.10 -9.67 -5.19
C GLY A 828 -22.43 -9.02 -6.40
N ILE A 829 -21.58 -8.01 -6.21
CA ILE A 829 -20.89 -7.30 -7.30
C ILE A 829 -19.64 -8.09 -7.71
N ARG A 830 -19.51 -8.41 -9.00
CA ARG A 830 -18.26 -8.96 -9.57
C ARG A 830 -18.14 -8.64 -11.07
N PRO A 831 -16.93 -8.53 -11.64
CA PRO A 831 -16.79 -8.26 -13.07
C PRO A 831 -17.24 -9.49 -13.88
N SER A 832 -17.70 -9.27 -15.11
CA SER A 832 -17.84 -10.40 -16.04
C SER A 832 -16.46 -10.97 -16.36
N THR A 833 -16.34 -12.29 -16.33
CA THR A 833 -15.10 -12.99 -16.71
C THR A 833 -14.99 -13.23 -18.21
N THR A 834 -16.09 -13.05 -18.95
CA THR A 834 -16.16 -13.22 -20.40
C THR A 834 -17.14 -12.19 -21.00
N PRO A 835 -16.65 -11.13 -21.67
CA PRO A 835 -15.25 -10.70 -21.79
C PRO A 835 -14.72 -9.99 -20.52
N LYS A 836 -13.40 -10.06 -20.27
CA LYS A 836 -12.74 -9.33 -19.16
C LYS A 836 -12.55 -7.85 -19.52
N GLN A 837 -13.53 -7.01 -19.19
CA GLN A 837 -13.57 -5.59 -19.58
C GLN A 837 -13.67 -4.60 -18.39
N GLY A 838 -13.17 -4.99 -17.21
CA GLY A 838 -13.03 -4.07 -16.07
C GLY A 838 -14.35 -3.46 -15.59
N TYR A 839 -15.41 -4.27 -15.49
CA TYR A 839 -16.79 -3.86 -15.18
C TYR A 839 -17.59 -3.15 -16.29
N GLN A 840 -17.13 -3.14 -17.55
CA GLN A 840 -18.02 -2.73 -18.64
C GLN A 840 -19.28 -3.62 -18.72
N LYS A 841 -19.08 -4.93 -18.49
CA LYS A 841 -20.14 -5.88 -18.16
C LYS A 841 -19.83 -6.51 -16.81
N PHE A 842 -20.81 -6.59 -15.92
CA PHE A 842 -20.65 -7.11 -14.58
C PHE A 842 -21.86 -7.90 -14.11
N ILE A 843 -21.71 -8.61 -12.99
CA ILE A 843 -22.76 -9.45 -12.40
C ILE A 843 -23.19 -8.82 -11.08
N ILE A 844 -24.50 -8.90 -10.81
CA ILE A 844 -25.12 -8.59 -9.53
C ILE A 844 -25.87 -9.84 -9.07
N ALA A 845 -25.33 -10.56 -8.10
CA ALA A 845 -25.90 -11.81 -7.60
C ALA A 845 -25.83 -11.89 -6.05
N PRO A 846 -26.63 -11.08 -5.34
CA PRO A 846 -26.63 -11.03 -3.88
C PRO A 846 -27.07 -12.34 -3.24
N GLN A 847 -26.50 -12.65 -2.08
CA GLN A 847 -26.76 -13.87 -1.31
C GLN A 847 -27.35 -13.54 0.07
N PRO A 848 -28.68 -13.44 0.21
CA PRO A 848 -29.33 -13.09 1.46
C PRO A 848 -29.35 -14.30 2.43
N VAL A 849 -28.35 -14.38 3.31
CA VAL A 849 -28.17 -15.51 4.25
C VAL A 849 -28.43 -15.16 5.71
N GLY A 850 -28.70 -16.18 6.52
CA GLY A 850 -28.94 -16.06 7.95
C GLY A 850 -30.12 -15.14 8.25
N ASP A 851 -29.94 -14.29 9.27
CA ASP A 851 -30.91 -13.25 9.66
C ASP A 851 -30.60 -11.88 9.07
N LEU A 852 -29.83 -11.80 7.98
CA LEU A 852 -29.62 -10.55 7.27
C LEU A 852 -30.94 -9.99 6.73
N LYS A 853 -31.21 -8.73 7.09
CA LYS A 853 -32.38 -7.96 6.68
C LYS A 853 -32.07 -7.04 5.52
N TYR A 854 -30.87 -6.48 5.47
CA TYR A 854 -30.43 -5.65 4.36
C TYR A 854 -28.92 -5.68 4.21
N VAL A 855 -28.46 -5.36 3.00
CA VAL A 855 -27.07 -4.97 2.68
C VAL A 855 -27.11 -3.82 1.70
N LYS A 856 -26.26 -2.83 1.95
CA LYS A 856 -26.08 -1.64 1.12
C LYS A 856 -24.61 -1.40 0.86
N ALA A 857 -24.26 -1.17 -0.40
CA ALA A 857 -22.90 -0.87 -0.81
C ALA A 857 -22.86 -0.01 -2.07
N SER A 858 -21.78 0.74 -2.20
CA SER A 858 -21.40 1.41 -3.44
C SER A 858 -19.99 0.95 -3.84
N TYR A 859 -19.73 0.88 -5.14
CA TYR A 859 -18.41 0.56 -5.68
C TYR A 859 -18.13 1.39 -6.93
N GLU A 860 -17.13 2.28 -6.85
CA GLU A 860 -16.69 3.15 -7.93
C GLU A 860 -15.74 2.39 -8.86
N THR A 861 -16.23 2.08 -10.06
CA THR A 861 -15.45 1.48 -11.14
C THR A 861 -14.84 2.55 -12.04
N LEU A 862 -14.02 2.16 -13.02
CA LEU A 862 -13.57 3.10 -14.06
C LEU A 862 -14.72 3.69 -14.89
N TYR A 863 -15.88 3.04 -14.92
CA TYR A 863 -17.06 3.47 -15.67
C TYR A 863 -18.05 4.29 -14.84
N GLY A 864 -17.82 4.44 -13.53
CA GLY A 864 -18.72 5.11 -12.60
C GLY A 864 -19.16 4.21 -11.44
N THR A 865 -20.05 4.73 -10.60
CA THR A 865 -20.46 4.09 -9.35
C THR A 865 -21.58 3.08 -9.55
N ILE A 866 -21.34 1.83 -9.17
CA ILE A 866 -22.36 0.81 -9.00
C ILE A 866 -22.93 0.98 -7.59
N ASN A 867 -24.25 1.10 -7.46
CA ASN A 867 -24.93 1.08 -6.15
C ASN A 867 -25.78 -0.19 -6.06
N VAL A 868 -25.73 -0.85 -4.90
CA VAL A 868 -26.55 -2.02 -4.57
C VAL A 868 -27.15 -1.83 -3.19
N ASP A 869 -28.46 -1.95 -3.08
CA ASP A 869 -29.21 -1.83 -1.83
C ASP A 869 -30.33 -2.87 -1.87
N TRP A 870 -30.16 -3.97 -1.16
CA TRP A 870 -31.19 -5.00 -1.05
C TRP A 870 -31.74 -5.15 0.35
N THR A 871 -33.03 -5.47 0.43
CA THR A 871 -33.79 -5.67 1.66
C THR A 871 -34.62 -6.95 1.60
N CYS A 872 -34.74 -7.64 2.73
CA CYS A 872 -35.59 -8.81 2.94
C CYS A 872 -36.66 -8.48 3.98
N GLU A 873 -37.92 -8.34 3.55
CA GLU A 873 -39.06 -8.03 4.42
C GLU A 873 -40.27 -8.89 4.07
N ASN A 874 -40.95 -9.47 5.07
CA ASN A 874 -42.19 -10.24 4.89
C ASN A 874 -42.11 -11.33 3.78
N GLY A 875 -40.98 -12.03 3.66
CA GLY A 875 -40.76 -13.05 2.62
C GLY A 875 -40.52 -12.50 1.21
N THR A 876 -40.33 -11.19 1.07
CA THR A 876 -40.04 -10.52 -0.19
C THR A 876 -38.60 -10.00 -0.19
N PHE A 877 -37.88 -10.25 -1.28
CA PHE A 877 -36.56 -9.68 -1.55
C PHE A 877 -36.72 -8.52 -2.55
N THR A 878 -36.21 -7.34 -2.18
CA THR A 878 -36.17 -6.15 -3.04
C THR A 878 -34.73 -5.73 -3.26
N LEU A 879 -34.33 -5.52 -4.51
CA LEU A 879 -33.01 -5.04 -4.92
C LEU A 879 -33.16 -3.71 -5.66
N ASN A 880 -32.57 -2.65 -5.11
CA ASN A 880 -32.35 -1.39 -5.80
C ASN A 880 -30.90 -1.38 -6.31
N VAL A 881 -30.73 -1.16 -7.62
CA VAL A 881 -29.42 -1.17 -8.27
C VAL A 881 -29.26 0.04 -9.18
N SER A 882 -28.07 0.65 -9.18
CA SER A 882 -27.67 1.65 -10.17
C SER A 882 -26.51 1.13 -11.00
N VAL A 883 -26.67 1.19 -12.33
CA VAL A 883 -25.72 0.70 -13.33
C VAL A 883 -25.13 1.90 -14.06
N PRO A 884 -23.79 2.10 -14.07
CA PRO A 884 -23.18 3.24 -14.74
C PRO A 884 -23.46 3.32 -16.23
N VAL A 885 -23.43 4.53 -16.80
CA VAL A 885 -23.58 4.75 -18.25
C VAL A 885 -22.56 3.93 -19.04
N ASN A 886 -22.98 3.41 -20.19
CA ASN A 886 -22.13 2.60 -21.08
C ASN A 886 -21.67 1.25 -20.47
N THR A 887 -22.36 0.77 -19.43
CA THR A 887 -22.16 -0.55 -18.84
C THR A 887 -23.43 -1.39 -18.86
N THR A 888 -23.31 -2.67 -18.52
CA THR A 888 -24.44 -3.61 -18.47
C THR A 888 -24.28 -4.56 -17.29
N ALA A 889 -25.36 -4.80 -16.55
CA ALA A 889 -25.39 -5.73 -15.44
C ALA A 889 -26.19 -6.98 -15.77
N VAL A 890 -25.64 -8.15 -15.42
CA VAL A 890 -26.34 -9.44 -15.43
C VAL A 890 -26.78 -9.72 -13.99
N VAL A 891 -28.07 -9.62 -13.73
CA VAL A 891 -28.64 -9.71 -12.38
C VAL A 891 -29.22 -11.09 -12.14
N TYR A 892 -28.79 -11.76 -11.06
CA TYR A 892 -29.40 -12.97 -10.55
C TYR A 892 -30.13 -12.65 -9.25
N LEU A 893 -31.46 -12.71 -9.27
CA LEU A 893 -32.24 -12.60 -8.04
C LEU A 893 -32.17 -13.93 -7.26
N PRO A 894 -32.27 -13.90 -5.92
CA PRO A 894 -32.28 -15.09 -5.10
C PRO A 894 -33.31 -16.13 -5.59
N GLY A 895 -32.87 -17.39 -5.71
CA GLY A 895 -33.71 -18.50 -6.16
C GLY A 895 -34.04 -18.54 -7.66
N GLU A 896 -33.77 -17.48 -8.42
CA GLU A 896 -33.97 -17.47 -9.88
C GLU A 896 -32.79 -18.15 -10.61
N LYS A 897 -33.10 -19.02 -11.58
CA LYS A 897 -32.08 -19.69 -12.40
C LYS A 897 -31.64 -18.85 -13.61
N GLU A 898 -32.57 -18.08 -14.16
CA GLU A 898 -32.34 -17.25 -15.34
C GLU A 898 -32.01 -15.82 -14.91
N PRO A 899 -30.89 -15.24 -15.37
CA PRO A 899 -30.56 -13.87 -15.06
C PRO A 899 -31.38 -12.86 -15.88
N LYS A 900 -31.45 -11.63 -15.36
CA LYS A 900 -31.98 -10.45 -16.07
C LYS A 900 -30.81 -9.57 -16.50
N GLU A 901 -30.71 -9.25 -17.79
CA GLU A 901 -29.73 -8.29 -18.28
C GLU A 901 -30.34 -6.89 -18.29
N ILE A 902 -29.73 -5.95 -17.57
CA ILE A 902 -30.15 -4.54 -17.48
C ILE A 902 -29.02 -3.62 -17.95
N GLN A 903 -29.39 -2.56 -18.66
CA GLN A 903 -28.45 -1.54 -19.13
C GLN A 903 -28.16 -0.50 -18.04
N SER A 904 -27.52 0.60 -18.41
CA SER A 904 -27.30 1.75 -17.53
C SER A 904 -28.59 2.31 -16.96
N GLY A 905 -28.53 2.89 -15.76
CA GLY A 905 -29.69 3.50 -15.10
C GLY A 905 -29.97 2.94 -13.71
N THR A 906 -31.11 3.33 -13.16
CA THR A 906 -31.56 2.89 -11.83
C THR A 906 -32.77 1.96 -11.96
N TYR A 907 -32.71 0.82 -11.27
CA TYR A 907 -33.71 -0.24 -11.34
C TYR A 907 -34.09 -0.73 -9.94
N GLN A 908 -35.36 -1.09 -9.78
CA GLN A 908 -35.86 -1.83 -8.62
C GLN A 908 -36.38 -3.18 -9.11
N LEU A 909 -35.89 -4.26 -8.50
CA LEU A 909 -36.23 -5.64 -8.83
C LEU A 909 -36.76 -6.34 -7.57
N VAL A 910 -37.76 -7.19 -7.74
CA VAL A 910 -38.45 -7.86 -6.62
C VAL A 910 -38.63 -9.34 -6.94
N CYS A 911 -38.41 -10.21 -5.94
CA CYS A 911 -38.76 -11.63 -6.00
C CYS A 911 -39.22 -12.13 -4.61
N ALA A 912 -39.78 -13.34 -4.57
CA ALA A 912 -39.96 -14.04 -3.30
C ALA A 912 -38.59 -14.45 -2.72
N LYS A 913 -38.45 -14.40 -1.40
CA LYS A 913 -37.23 -14.84 -0.70
C LYS A 913 -37.18 -16.35 -0.55
#